data_AF-A0A1G0XT91-F1
#
_entry.id   AF-A0A1G0XT91-F1
#
_cell.length_a   1.000
_cell.length_b   1.000
_cell.length_c   1.000
_cell.angle_alpha   90.00
_cell.angle_beta   90.00
_cell.angle_gamma   90.00
#
_symmetry.space_group_name_H-M   'P 1'
#
loop_
_entity.id
_entity.type
_entity.pdbx_description
1 polymer ?
#
loop_
_entity_poly.entity_id
_entity_poly.type
_entity_poly.pdbx_seq_one_letter_code
_entity_poly.pdbx_strand_id
1 'polypeptide(L)'
;MKNLFKKTMSGRRKERGIALLFTLGILGLLTVLALSFAASAMLERKAAQYSSGASSARILAQSGLNRAIAAMTYYMTLSDNYDVVVSKDNYSAITANQGTYDFMYRLNTDIDGVYFKIRPSEYDATNTACPHWIYVDNGGTTAGLSPTNELIGRFAYVVMAAGGRLDPSACVDTGIDESSLNASGITSGEPRVGANVYEIYLGGVEPDLNNYLSSGNVQKMNYVNGGGLLTNGGRWTDYSTFFTDAGLASTGTDIEKRAKWQWDWFAVGSEALKFQEAFWIDLDGDDKRKSDGTELFQRFNLKRADWDTGLGGGANSAAAVEKLRGTVPASTRTVFSTTPGTGTDTLEWLKQSDSYPLTTYTDSITAGTFASVAARANQIAANIIDYCDTDSIPTSDVAAASWTGATAPTYTGNEKTPYINDFLINTVSTITIVAVAADAIPDAVTANDYTVDCSVDITALAEAIDIYGLSTLPAVAAATRVQPYSGGAATGITVAIDIDGAPASSSTLDLTSGMNSDMTYSGNYATVSNAFGTVSYSTTILNPGACPAVTITITIPAFNLVLTYDGNITDYSKLPAHSSPIRYNDATNTNALSVTGASTKTSNIRWATDDPRQNLNSSDWVLEDGGAVIIPTSPIGVQNTLSMPASAAAATTAGQDYEASLLGMSTAYIRNAPMVSPWELGTIHRGALWETINLKKYNTATASPYPNLVMGAYSDGDANILDHIKMTSENETYGLVNLKTSNQEVLRALFMGIPVSADYNGILSDTSNPITASNAGTIAGNVKTYISSHSVKNRGEIVNASGMSDAAVMTNQTSDAIKEAIIGKMANLTLIDKSTIFKVVIVAQSIKDAGGPYGTDAPLRKDFNADGDSVDSISSSDTAALLKLGYRDPTSLTNYTVPTIGEPTNCRKGRYEAGFDEINGEQKIIVTIKYDTTTSKWTILNYELVSE
;
A
#
# COMPACT_ATOMS: atom_id res chain seq x y z
N MET A 1 -68.74 -91.85 -70.12
CA MET A 1 -68.07 -91.23 -68.95
C MET A 1 -66.65 -90.70 -69.27
N LYS A 2 -66.41 -90.09 -70.45
CA LYS A 2 -65.06 -89.64 -70.88
C LYS A 2 -64.81 -88.11 -70.77
N ASN A 3 -65.79 -87.33 -70.32
CA ASN A 3 -65.75 -85.87 -70.46
C ASN A 3 -65.66 -85.06 -69.14
N LEU A 4 -65.57 -85.68 -67.96
CA LEU A 4 -65.48 -84.93 -66.69
C LEU A 4 -64.06 -84.73 -66.12
N PHE A 5 -63.04 -85.45 -66.61
CA PHE A 5 -61.66 -85.31 -66.08
C PHE A 5 -60.75 -84.36 -66.88
N LYS A 6 -61.26 -83.69 -67.91
CA LYS A 6 -60.45 -82.80 -68.76
C LYS A 6 -60.38 -81.34 -68.30
N LYS A 7 -61.08 -80.97 -67.21
CA LYS A 7 -61.22 -79.55 -66.78
C LYS A 7 -60.31 -79.09 -65.63
N THR A 8 -59.51 -79.97 -65.01
CA THR A 8 -58.69 -79.61 -63.83
C THR A 8 -57.18 -79.49 -64.06
N MET A 9 -56.67 -79.71 -65.28
CA MET A 9 -55.21 -79.69 -65.56
C MET A 9 -54.75 -78.67 -66.61
N SER A 10 -55.52 -77.61 -66.86
CA SER A 10 -55.09 -76.50 -67.75
C SER A 10 -54.69 -75.21 -67.01
N GLY A 11 -54.68 -75.19 -65.67
CA GLY A 11 -54.29 -74.02 -64.85
C GLY A 11 -52.86 -74.07 -64.29
N ARG A 12 -52.26 -75.25 -64.15
CA ARG A 12 -51.03 -75.47 -63.35
C ARG A 12 -49.70 -75.04 -63.99
N ARG A 13 -49.70 -74.49 -65.22
CA ARG A 13 -48.48 -73.91 -65.83
C ARG A 13 -48.32 -72.39 -65.59
N LYS A 14 -49.35 -71.69 -65.10
CA LYS A 14 -49.28 -70.24 -64.80
C LYS A 14 -48.98 -69.90 -63.33
N GLU A 15 -49.00 -70.87 -62.41
CA GLU A 15 -48.75 -70.65 -60.97
C GLU A 15 -47.29 -70.89 -60.52
N ARG A 16 -46.42 -71.43 -61.38
CA ARG A 16 -44.99 -71.63 -61.03
C ARG A 16 -44.17 -70.33 -61.01
N GLY A 17 -44.59 -69.31 -61.77
CA GLY A 17 -43.94 -67.99 -61.76
C GLY A 17 -44.31 -67.15 -60.53
N ILE A 18 -45.58 -67.22 -60.08
CA ILE A 18 -46.06 -66.41 -58.95
C ILE A 18 -45.48 -66.90 -57.62
N ALA A 19 -45.35 -68.22 -57.41
CA ALA A 19 -44.72 -68.77 -56.20
C ALA A 19 -43.23 -68.37 -56.11
N LEU A 20 -42.52 -68.38 -57.24
CA LEU A 20 -41.11 -67.95 -57.28
C LEU A 20 -40.95 -66.45 -56.98
N LEU A 21 -41.86 -65.62 -57.52
CA LEU A 21 -41.93 -64.18 -57.22
C LEU A 21 -42.26 -63.91 -55.75
N PHE A 22 -43.17 -64.67 -55.13
CA PHE A 22 -43.45 -64.57 -53.70
C PHE A 22 -42.25 -64.98 -52.85
N THR A 23 -41.55 -66.07 -53.20
CA THR A 23 -40.35 -66.48 -52.47
C THR A 23 -39.20 -65.48 -52.62
N LEU A 24 -39.00 -64.93 -53.82
CA LEU A 24 -37.99 -63.88 -54.02
C LEU A 24 -38.37 -62.57 -53.31
N GLY A 25 -39.65 -62.21 -53.32
CA GLY A 25 -40.17 -61.03 -52.64
C GLY A 25 -40.04 -61.13 -51.12
N ILE A 26 -40.38 -62.29 -50.54
CA ILE A 26 -40.21 -62.55 -49.09
C ILE A 26 -38.73 -62.64 -48.73
N LEU A 27 -37.90 -63.30 -49.54
CA LEU A 27 -36.46 -63.38 -49.30
C LEU A 27 -35.80 -62.00 -49.38
N GLY A 28 -36.18 -61.17 -50.36
CA GLY A 28 -35.73 -59.78 -50.48
C GLY A 28 -36.16 -58.91 -49.31
N LEU A 29 -37.37 -59.13 -48.77
CA LEU A 29 -37.85 -58.39 -47.60
C LEU A 29 -37.12 -58.84 -46.33
N LEU A 30 -36.81 -60.13 -46.18
CA LEU A 30 -36.01 -60.66 -45.07
C LEU A 30 -34.55 -60.20 -45.11
N THR A 31 -33.93 -60.11 -46.29
CA THR A 31 -32.55 -59.61 -46.41
C THR A 31 -32.46 -58.12 -46.10
N VAL A 32 -33.43 -57.31 -46.55
CA VAL A 32 -33.50 -55.88 -46.18
C VAL A 32 -33.68 -55.70 -44.67
N LEU A 33 -34.54 -56.51 -44.05
CA LEU A 33 -34.75 -56.48 -42.61
C LEU A 33 -33.48 -56.90 -41.85
N ALA A 34 -32.79 -57.96 -42.28
CA ALA A 34 -31.51 -58.39 -41.70
C ALA A 34 -30.41 -57.33 -41.84
N LEU A 35 -30.31 -56.65 -43.00
CA LEU A 35 -29.37 -55.55 -43.20
C LEU A 35 -29.69 -54.36 -42.28
N SER A 36 -30.98 -54.04 -42.10
CA SER A 36 -31.42 -52.95 -41.22
C SER A 36 -31.09 -53.23 -39.75
N PHE A 37 -31.27 -54.48 -39.29
CA PHE A 37 -30.83 -54.90 -37.96
C PHE A 37 -29.31 -54.85 -37.80
N ALA A 38 -28.55 -55.35 -38.78
CA ALA A 38 -27.09 -55.30 -38.74
C ALA A 38 -26.57 -53.86 -38.72
N ALA A 39 -27.16 -52.97 -39.53
CA ALA A 39 -26.84 -51.54 -39.54
C ALA A 39 -27.15 -50.88 -38.19
N SER A 40 -28.33 -51.16 -37.61
CA SER A 40 -28.72 -50.62 -36.31
C SER A 40 -27.80 -51.11 -35.19
N ALA A 41 -27.46 -52.41 -35.16
CA ALA A 41 -26.53 -52.98 -34.18
C ALA A 41 -25.11 -52.41 -34.31
N MET A 42 -24.63 -52.16 -35.54
CA MET A 42 -23.34 -51.50 -35.75
C MET A 42 -23.35 -50.03 -35.28
N LEU A 43 -24.44 -49.31 -35.54
CA LEU A 43 -24.63 -47.93 -35.05
C LEU A 43 -24.72 -47.87 -33.53
N GLU A 44 -25.51 -48.74 -32.90
CA GLU A 44 -25.63 -48.81 -31.44
C GLU A 44 -24.31 -49.20 -30.78
N ARG A 45 -23.58 -50.16 -31.34
CA ARG A 45 -22.24 -50.52 -30.87
C ARG A 45 -21.29 -49.33 -30.94
N LYS A 46 -21.32 -48.56 -32.04
CA LYS A 46 -20.47 -47.39 -32.22
C LYS A 46 -20.89 -46.25 -31.27
N ALA A 47 -22.19 -46.01 -31.09
CA ALA A 47 -22.72 -45.04 -30.14
C ALA A 47 -22.35 -45.39 -28.68
N ALA A 48 -22.44 -46.67 -28.30
CA ALA A 48 -22.01 -47.15 -27.00
C ALA A 48 -20.50 -46.96 -26.78
N GLN A 49 -19.68 -47.21 -27.81
CA GLN A 49 -18.24 -46.96 -27.75
C GLN A 49 -17.93 -45.46 -27.55
N TYR A 50 -18.59 -44.56 -28.27
CA TYR A 50 -18.42 -43.11 -28.09
C TYR A 50 -18.88 -42.64 -26.71
N SER A 51 -20.02 -43.12 -26.22
CA SER A 51 -20.53 -42.76 -24.89
C SER A 51 -19.58 -43.25 -23.78
N SER A 52 -19.01 -44.44 -23.94
CA SER A 52 -17.98 -44.96 -23.04
C SER A 52 -16.70 -44.13 -23.11
N GLY A 53 -16.24 -43.77 -24.32
CA GLY A 53 -15.05 -42.94 -24.53
C GLY A 53 -15.19 -41.55 -23.91
N ALA A 54 -16.31 -40.87 -24.14
CA ALA A 54 -16.61 -39.57 -23.54
C ALA A 54 -16.64 -39.63 -22.00
N SER A 55 -17.23 -40.69 -21.44
CA SER A 55 -17.23 -40.91 -19.98
C SER A 55 -15.82 -41.10 -19.43
N SER A 56 -14.99 -41.91 -20.10
CA SER A 56 -13.58 -42.09 -19.75
C SER A 56 -12.79 -40.78 -19.86
N ALA A 57 -12.98 -40.01 -20.93
CA ALA A 57 -12.35 -38.71 -21.13
C ALA A 57 -12.74 -37.72 -20.02
N ARG A 58 -14.01 -37.71 -19.58
CA ARG A 58 -14.45 -36.88 -18.45
C ARG A 58 -13.75 -37.26 -17.13
N ILE A 59 -13.62 -38.55 -16.84
CA ILE A 59 -12.91 -39.02 -15.64
C ILE A 59 -11.43 -38.63 -15.71
N LEU A 60 -10.80 -38.75 -16.88
CA LEU A 60 -9.43 -38.30 -17.11
C LEU A 60 -9.28 -36.78 -16.92
N ALA A 61 -10.25 -35.99 -17.38
CA ALA A 61 -10.26 -34.54 -17.17
C ALA A 61 -10.35 -34.19 -15.67
N GLN A 62 -11.20 -34.88 -14.91
CA GLN A 62 -11.29 -34.71 -13.45
C GLN A 62 -9.99 -35.14 -12.74
N SER A 63 -9.33 -36.19 -13.22
CA SER A 63 -8.00 -36.59 -12.73
C SER A 63 -6.96 -35.50 -13.01
N GLY A 64 -7.00 -34.89 -14.19
CA GLY A 64 -6.20 -33.72 -14.54
C GLY A 64 -6.42 -32.54 -13.60
N LEU A 65 -7.68 -32.27 -13.22
CA LEU A 65 -8.03 -31.22 -12.25
C LEU A 65 -7.41 -31.52 -10.88
N ASN A 66 -7.58 -32.74 -10.38
CA ASN A 66 -7.00 -33.13 -9.10
C ASN A 66 -5.48 -33.01 -9.10
N ARG A 67 -4.83 -33.37 -10.20
CA ARG A 67 -3.38 -33.22 -10.38
C ARG A 67 -2.96 -31.75 -10.44
N ALA A 68 -3.72 -30.90 -11.14
CA ALA A 68 -3.49 -29.46 -11.15
C ALA A 68 -3.61 -28.86 -9.74
N ILE A 69 -4.65 -29.23 -8.98
CA ILE A 69 -4.84 -28.80 -7.58
C ILE A 69 -3.69 -29.25 -6.69
N ALA A 70 -3.24 -30.50 -6.83
CA ALA A 70 -2.08 -31.01 -6.08
C ALA A 70 -0.80 -30.24 -6.43
N ALA A 71 -0.57 -29.98 -7.73
CA ALA A 71 0.57 -29.18 -8.18
C ALA A 71 0.50 -27.75 -7.64
N MET A 72 -0.64 -27.07 -7.76
CA MET A 72 -0.84 -25.74 -7.17
C MET A 72 -0.56 -25.75 -5.68
N THR A 73 -1.12 -26.70 -4.91
CA THR A 73 -0.88 -26.81 -3.46
C THR A 73 0.62 -26.93 -3.13
N TYR A 74 1.37 -27.67 -3.94
CA TYR A 74 2.83 -27.76 -3.81
C TYR A 74 3.54 -26.45 -4.20
N TYR A 75 3.11 -25.78 -5.26
CA TYR A 75 3.71 -24.50 -5.66
C TYR A 75 3.37 -23.34 -4.74
N MET A 76 2.20 -23.35 -4.08
CA MET A 76 1.81 -22.33 -3.08
C MET A 76 2.81 -22.23 -1.91
N THR A 77 3.62 -23.27 -1.67
CA THR A 77 4.68 -23.26 -0.66
C THR A 77 6.06 -22.87 -1.20
N LEU A 78 6.24 -22.84 -2.52
CA LEU A 78 7.55 -22.67 -3.17
C LEU A 78 7.67 -21.43 -4.06
N SER A 79 6.57 -20.95 -4.65
CA SER A 79 6.57 -19.88 -5.65
C SER A 79 5.20 -19.21 -5.76
N ASP A 80 5.20 -17.88 -5.91
CA ASP A 80 4.00 -17.10 -6.21
C ASP A 80 3.70 -17.01 -7.72
N ASN A 81 4.53 -17.62 -8.56
CA ASN A 81 4.32 -17.73 -10.01
C ASN A 81 3.64 -19.06 -10.37
N TYR A 82 2.36 -18.98 -10.71
CA TYR A 82 1.54 -20.14 -11.05
C TYR A 82 1.41 -20.40 -12.56
N ASP A 83 1.95 -19.51 -13.40
CA ASP A 83 1.97 -19.69 -14.86
C ASP A 83 2.92 -20.86 -15.27
N VAL A 84 3.71 -21.37 -14.32
CA VAL A 84 4.56 -22.56 -14.45
C VAL A 84 3.77 -23.85 -14.22
N VAL A 85 2.54 -23.78 -13.67
CA VAL A 85 1.74 -24.97 -13.33
C VAL A 85 0.99 -25.45 -14.57
N VAL A 86 1.71 -26.17 -15.42
CA VAL A 86 1.20 -26.82 -16.62
C VAL A 86 1.40 -28.33 -16.56
N SER A 87 0.65 -29.09 -17.36
CA SER A 87 0.81 -30.54 -17.44
C SER A 87 2.18 -30.90 -18.01
N LYS A 88 3.03 -31.54 -17.20
CA LYS A 88 4.36 -32.02 -17.61
C LYS A 88 4.71 -33.34 -16.96
N ASP A 89 5.56 -34.09 -17.66
CA ASP A 89 6.23 -35.27 -17.14
C ASP A 89 7.72 -34.96 -16.97
N ASN A 90 8.21 -34.97 -15.73
CA ASN A 90 9.58 -34.58 -15.38
C ASN A 90 10.54 -35.78 -15.26
N TYR A 91 10.12 -36.98 -15.65
CA TYR A 91 10.89 -38.19 -15.36
C TYR A 91 11.98 -38.48 -16.42
N SER A 92 13.25 -38.54 -15.99
CA SER A 92 14.41 -38.76 -16.86
C SER A 92 14.73 -40.24 -17.18
N ALA A 93 13.88 -41.20 -16.82
CA ALA A 93 14.13 -42.62 -17.13
C ALA A 93 12.86 -43.38 -17.57
N ILE A 94 12.87 -43.85 -18.84
CA ILE A 94 11.92 -44.74 -19.55
C ILE A 94 10.63 -44.06 -20.06
N THR A 95 10.18 -44.06 -21.33
CA THR A 95 10.76 -44.11 -22.71
C THR A 95 9.61 -43.74 -23.69
N ALA A 96 9.92 -43.04 -24.80
CA ALA A 96 9.15 -42.98 -26.07
C ALA A 96 7.85 -42.12 -26.20
N ASN A 97 7.18 -41.68 -25.12
CA ASN A 97 5.94 -40.84 -25.17
C ASN A 97 6.16 -39.36 -24.83
N GLN A 98 7.39 -38.95 -24.51
CA GLN A 98 7.70 -37.58 -24.10
C GLN A 98 7.66 -36.62 -25.31
N GLY A 99 7.08 -35.43 -25.11
CA GLY A 99 7.18 -34.32 -26.08
C GLY A 99 6.23 -34.38 -27.27
N THR A 100 5.23 -35.27 -27.29
CA THR A 100 4.14 -35.21 -28.27
C THR A 100 3.21 -34.04 -27.93
N TYR A 101 2.85 -33.27 -28.94
CA TYR A 101 2.02 -32.07 -28.79
C TYR A 101 0.92 -31.97 -29.85
N ASP A 102 0.63 -33.09 -30.50
CA ASP A 102 -0.53 -33.21 -31.36
C ASP A 102 -1.80 -32.82 -30.61
N PHE A 103 -2.72 -32.16 -31.31
CA PHE A 103 -3.98 -31.64 -30.78
C PHE A 103 -3.82 -30.72 -29.59
N MET A 104 -2.60 -30.26 -29.25
CA MET A 104 -2.43 -29.30 -28.18
C MET A 104 -3.31 -28.10 -28.44
N TYR A 105 -3.47 -27.64 -29.70
CA TYR A 105 -4.32 -26.51 -30.12
C TYR A 105 -5.72 -26.52 -29.52
N ARG A 106 -6.25 -27.68 -29.15
CA ARG A 106 -7.54 -27.83 -28.47
C ARG A 106 -7.57 -27.32 -27.02
N LEU A 107 -6.44 -27.06 -26.38
CA LEU A 107 -6.44 -26.30 -25.12
C LEU A 107 -6.90 -24.86 -25.34
N ASN A 108 -6.80 -24.33 -26.57
CA ASN A 108 -7.50 -23.10 -26.90
C ASN A 108 -9.00 -23.40 -26.81
N THR A 109 -9.74 -22.54 -26.11
CA THR A 109 -11.13 -22.80 -25.79
C THR A 109 -12.01 -21.76 -26.42
N ASP A 110 -13.23 -22.15 -26.78
CA ASP A 110 -14.29 -21.19 -27.08
C ASP A 110 -15.29 -21.22 -25.91
N ILE A 111 -15.63 -20.07 -25.34
CA ILE A 111 -16.74 -19.95 -24.38
C ILE A 111 -17.72 -18.93 -24.94
N ASP A 112 -18.97 -19.33 -25.14
CA ASP A 112 -20.05 -18.48 -25.64
C ASP A 112 -19.70 -17.71 -26.95
N GLY A 113 -18.96 -18.36 -27.85
CA GLY A 113 -18.51 -17.81 -29.12
C GLY A 113 -17.21 -17.01 -29.04
N VAL A 114 -16.42 -17.14 -27.98
CA VAL A 114 -15.16 -16.41 -27.78
C VAL A 114 -13.98 -17.32 -27.81
N TYR A 115 -13.13 -17.21 -28.84
CA TYR A 115 -11.90 -17.98 -28.91
C TYR A 115 -10.82 -17.45 -27.96
N PHE A 116 -10.32 -18.31 -27.08
CA PHE A 116 -9.29 -18.06 -26.09
C PHE A 116 -8.03 -18.85 -26.45
N LYS A 117 -6.96 -18.12 -26.74
CA LYS A 117 -5.65 -18.70 -27.03
C LYS A 117 -4.88 -18.91 -25.71
N ILE A 118 -4.81 -20.15 -25.25
CA ILE A 118 -4.19 -20.52 -23.97
C ILE A 118 -2.70 -20.85 -24.14
N ARG A 119 -2.22 -21.00 -25.37
CA ARG A 119 -0.83 -21.35 -25.67
C ARG A 119 -0.03 -20.21 -26.30
N PRO A 120 1.30 -20.15 -26.06
CA PRO A 120 2.20 -19.29 -26.81
C PRO A 120 2.02 -19.48 -28.32
N SER A 121 2.32 -18.43 -29.11
CA SER A 121 2.18 -18.46 -30.57
C SER A 121 3.01 -19.56 -31.23
N GLU A 122 4.09 -20.03 -30.59
CA GLU A 122 4.92 -21.12 -31.09
C GLU A 122 5.01 -22.18 -29.98
N TYR A 123 4.55 -23.40 -30.28
CA TYR A 123 4.71 -24.51 -29.35
C TYR A 123 6.17 -24.98 -29.39
N ASP A 124 6.85 -24.87 -28.27
CA ASP A 124 8.22 -25.35 -28.10
C ASP A 124 8.24 -26.38 -26.96
N ALA A 125 8.49 -27.64 -27.31
CA ALA A 125 8.57 -28.75 -26.34
C ALA A 125 9.73 -28.59 -25.33
N THR A 126 10.69 -27.71 -25.62
CA THR A 126 11.80 -27.38 -24.70
C THR A 126 11.47 -26.22 -23.76
N ASN A 127 10.41 -25.44 -24.07
CA ASN A 127 9.99 -24.32 -23.25
C ASN A 127 9.26 -24.78 -21.98
N THR A 128 9.75 -24.32 -20.83
CA THR A 128 9.23 -24.67 -19.51
C THR A 128 7.78 -24.21 -19.28
N ALA A 129 7.25 -23.29 -20.06
CA ALA A 129 5.86 -22.83 -20.01
C ALA A 129 4.87 -23.60 -20.92
N CYS A 130 5.34 -24.42 -21.86
CA CYS A 130 4.45 -25.15 -22.78
C CYS A 130 3.86 -26.44 -22.14
N PRO A 131 2.54 -26.68 -22.18
CA PRO A 131 1.91 -27.88 -21.63
C PRO A 131 2.13 -29.11 -22.51
N HIS A 132 2.37 -30.28 -21.91
CA HIS A 132 2.54 -31.57 -22.59
C HIS A 132 1.39 -32.54 -22.22
N TRP A 133 1.16 -33.55 -23.06
CA TRP A 133 0.27 -34.66 -22.71
C TRP A 133 0.82 -35.47 -21.54
N ILE A 134 -0.04 -35.74 -20.55
CA ILE A 134 0.18 -36.75 -19.52
C ILE A 134 -0.59 -37.99 -19.94
N TYR A 135 0.12 -39.08 -20.14
CA TYR A 135 -0.44 -40.36 -20.53
C TYR A 135 -0.87 -41.18 -19.32
N VAL A 136 -1.99 -41.88 -19.47
CA VAL A 136 -2.56 -42.76 -18.43
C VAL A 136 -2.69 -44.15 -19.02
N ASP A 137 -2.14 -45.13 -18.31
CA ASP A 137 -2.24 -46.55 -18.64
C ASP A 137 -3.20 -47.29 -17.69
N ASN A 138 -3.41 -48.57 -17.96
CA ASN A 138 -4.25 -49.46 -17.17
C ASN A 138 -3.60 -49.97 -15.85
N GLY A 139 -2.43 -49.44 -15.45
CA GLY A 139 -1.80 -49.72 -14.15
C GLY A 139 -1.07 -51.06 -14.03
N GLY A 140 -0.55 -51.62 -15.12
CA GLY A 140 0.19 -52.89 -15.05
C GLY A 140 1.49 -52.81 -14.24
N THR A 141 1.87 -53.92 -13.61
CA THR A 141 2.84 -54.00 -12.49
C THR A 141 4.31 -53.79 -12.85
N THR A 142 4.65 -53.50 -14.11
CA THR A 142 6.03 -53.37 -14.58
C THR A 142 6.26 -51.94 -15.07
N ALA A 143 7.25 -51.24 -14.51
CA ALA A 143 7.68 -49.95 -15.02
C ALA A 143 8.25 -50.12 -16.45
N GLY A 144 7.61 -49.49 -17.44
CA GLY A 144 8.00 -49.54 -18.85
C GLY A 144 7.08 -50.38 -19.75
N LEU A 145 7.40 -50.38 -21.04
CA LEU A 145 6.65 -51.05 -22.11
C LEU A 145 6.42 -52.53 -21.78
N SER A 146 5.23 -52.87 -21.32
CA SER A 146 4.80 -54.24 -20.98
C SER A 146 3.71 -54.67 -21.96
N PRO A 147 3.64 -55.95 -22.36
CA PRO A 147 2.58 -56.43 -23.27
C PRO A 147 1.16 -56.29 -22.68
N THR A 148 1.05 -56.01 -21.38
CA THR A 148 -0.21 -55.80 -20.65
C THR A 148 -0.53 -54.33 -20.38
N ASN A 149 0.43 -53.41 -20.55
CA ASN A 149 0.20 -51.99 -20.26
C ASN A 149 -0.39 -51.34 -21.51
N GLU A 150 -1.69 -51.07 -21.47
CA GLU A 150 -2.41 -50.39 -22.55
C GLU A 150 -2.64 -48.94 -22.16
N LEU A 151 -2.43 -48.03 -23.13
CA LEU A 151 -2.85 -46.64 -22.96
C LEU A 151 -4.37 -46.55 -22.99
N ILE A 152 -4.93 -46.00 -21.92
CA ILE A 152 -6.38 -45.81 -21.76
C ILE A 152 -6.80 -44.36 -22.04
N GLY A 153 -5.83 -43.44 -22.02
CA GLY A 153 -6.05 -42.06 -22.42
C GLY A 153 -4.91 -41.13 -22.07
N ARG A 154 -5.16 -39.84 -22.26
CA ARG A 154 -4.25 -38.75 -21.97
C ARG A 154 -4.99 -37.50 -21.55
N PHE A 155 -4.34 -36.63 -20.81
CA PHE A 155 -4.86 -35.32 -20.48
C PHE A 155 -3.75 -34.27 -20.45
N ALA A 156 -4.11 -33.03 -20.73
CA ALA A 156 -3.24 -31.88 -20.62
C ALA A 156 -4.00 -30.76 -19.90
N TYR A 157 -3.29 -29.95 -19.13
CA TYR A 157 -3.88 -28.85 -18.38
C TYR A 157 -2.95 -27.64 -18.32
N VAL A 158 -3.58 -26.48 -18.18
CA VAL A 158 -2.91 -25.20 -17.90
C VAL A 158 -3.63 -24.56 -16.73
N VAL A 159 -2.87 -24.17 -15.72
CA VAL A 159 -3.34 -23.33 -14.61
C VAL A 159 -2.92 -21.90 -14.91
N MET A 160 -3.84 -20.98 -14.64
CA MET A 160 -3.57 -19.55 -14.71
C MET A 160 -4.01 -18.91 -13.40
N ALA A 161 -3.11 -18.11 -12.81
CA ALA A 161 -3.49 -17.23 -11.71
C ALA A 161 -4.45 -16.15 -12.25
N ALA A 162 -5.59 -15.98 -11.59
CA ALA A 162 -6.48 -14.85 -11.84
C ALA A 162 -6.22 -13.69 -10.87
N GLY A 163 -5.35 -13.87 -9.87
CA GLY A 163 -4.95 -12.82 -8.93
C GLY A 163 -4.15 -11.71 -9.62
N GLY A 164 -4.45 -10.45 -9.25
CA GLY A 164 -3.71 -9.30 -9.77
C GLY A 164 -4.28 -8.65 -11.02
N ARG A 165 -5.54 -8.93 -11.36
CA ARG A 165 -6.33 -8.24 -12.40
C ARG A 165 -7.21 -7.16 -11.78
N LEU A 166 -7.63 -6.18 -12.58
CA LEU A 166 -8.59 -5.15 -12.16
C LEU A 166 -10.01 -5.70 -12.16
N ASP A 167 -10.81 -5.27 -11.20
CA ASP A 167 -12.26 -5.41 -11.29
C ASP A 167 -12.83 -4.18 -12.00
N PRO A 168 -13.29 -4.30 -13.26
CA PRO A 168 -13.77 -3.14 -13.99
C PRO A 168 -15.02 -2.53 -13.36
N SER A 169 -15.81 -3.28 -12.59
CA SER A 169 -16.99 -2.74 -11.92
C SER A 169 -16.67 -1.92 -10.67
N ALA A 170 -15.49 -2.13 -10.08
CA ALA A 170 -15.01 -1.36 -8.92
C ALA A 170 -14.20 -0.12 -9.33
N CYS A 171 -13.71 -0.08 -10.56
CA CYS A 171 -12.88 1.00 -11.12
C CYS A 171 -13.71 2.05 -11.88
N VAL A 172 -15.02 2.16 -11.61
CA VAL A 172 -15.91 3.14 -12.28
C VAL A 172 -16.66 3.97 -11.25
N ASP A 173 -16.71 5.28 -11.46
CA ASP A 173 -17.47 6.20 -10.59
C ASP A 173 -18.85 6.57 -11.18
N THR A 174 -19.80 6.78 -10.29
CA THR A 174 -21.18 7.12 -10.61
C THR A 174 -21.29 8.52 -11.22
N GLY A 175 -21.53 8.57 -12.53
CA GLY A 175 -21.75 9.83 -13.26
C GLY A 175 -20.49 10.45 -13.85
N ILE A 176 -19.37 9.74 -13.83
CA ILE A 176 -18.14 10.11 -14.52
C ILE A 176 -18.06 9.33 -15.83
N ASP A 177 -17.62 10.01 -16.89
CA ASP A 177 -17.27 9.34 -18.14
C ASP A 177 -15.79 8.97 -18.14
N GLU A 178 -15.49 7.70 -17.85
CA GLU A 178 -14.11 7.19 -17.81
C GLU A 178 -13.36 7.37 -19.14
N SER A 179 -14.06 7.49 -20.27
CA SER A 179 -13.43 7.72 -21.57
C SER A 179 -12.99 9.17 -21.80
N SER A 180 -13.52 10.09 -21.00
CA SER A 180 -13.18 11.51 -21.06
C SER A 180 -11.92 11.87 -20.26
N LEU A 181 -11.38 10.90 -19.52
CA LEU A 181 -10.10 11.02 -18.83
C LEU A 181 -8.98 11.24 -19.85
N ASN A 182 -8.11 12.22 -19.57
CA ASN A 182 -7.01 12.55 -20.48
C ASN A 182 -5.96 11.41 -20.53
N ALA A 183 -4.89 11.56 -21.34
CA ALA A 183 -3.80 10.58 -21.42
C ALA A 183 -3.03 10.37 -20.10
N SER A 184 -3.38 11.14 -19.07
CA SER A 184 -2.90 11.01 -17.71
C SER A 184 -4.00 10.55 -16.75
N GLY A 185 -5.17 10.08 -17.20
CA GLY A 185 -6.19 9.52 -16.31
C GLY A 185 -6.85 10.48 -15.33
N ILE A 186 -6.89 11.79 -15.64
CA ILE A 186 -7.52 12.79 -14.76
C ILE A 186 -8.59 13.59 -15.52
N THR A 187 -9.77 13.78 -14.91
CA THR A 187 -10.80 14.74 -15.33
C THR A 187 -10.84 15.94 -14.37
N SER A 188 -11.47 17.04 -14.80
CA SER A 188 -11.88 18.11 -13.89
C SER A 188 -13.09 17.63 -13.06
N GLY A 189 -12.84 16.88 -11.99
CA GLY A 189 -13.92 16.45 -11.09
C GLY A 189 -13.60 15.22 -10.23
N GLU A 190 -12.76 14.29 -10.71
CA GLU A 190 -12.39 13.09 -9.96
C GLU A 190 -10.98 13.20 -9.36
N PRO A 191 -10.86 13.33 -8.03
CA PRO A 191 -9.55 13.40 -7.39
C PRO A 191 -8.91 12.02 -7.26
N ARG A 192 -7.67 11.89 -7.73
CA ARG A 192 -6.84 10.71 -7.53
C ARG A 192 -6.05 10.84 -6.23
N VAL A 193 -6.72 10.58 -5.11
CA VAL A 193 -6.22 10.76 -3.74
C VAL A 193 -5.91 9.46 -3.02
N GLY A 194 -6.21 8.32 -3.62
CA GLY A 194 -5.99 7.00 -3.04
C GLY A 194 -7.03 6.61 -2.00
N ALA A 195 -8.24 7.17 -2.03
CA ALA A 195 -9.29 6.84 -1.08
C ALA A 195 -10.15 5.67 -1.57
N ASN A 196 -10.45 5.62 -2.86
CA ASN A 196 -11.35 4.64 -3.45
C ASN A 196 -10.78 3.99 -4.70
N VAL A 197 -11.19 2.74 -4.95
CA VAL A 197 -10.74 1.94 -6.09
C VAL A 197 -11.22 2.52 -7.43
N TYR A 198 -12.38 3.19 -7.44
CA TYR A 198 -12.93 3.80 -8.65
C TYR A 198 -12.00 4.86 -9.26
N GLU A 199 -11.11 5.43 -8.46
CA GLU A 199 -10.12 6.40 -8.94
C GLU A 199 -9.09 5.78 -9.91
N ILE A 200 -9.02 4.44 -10.03
CA ILE A 200 -8.06 3.76 -10.92
C ILE A 200 -8.56 3.90 -12.35
N TYR A 201 -7.82 4.65 -13.16
CA TYR A 201 -8.20 4.82 -14.55
C TYR A 201 -8.11 3.53 -15.36
N LEU A 202 -9.27 2.98 -15.75
CA LEU A 202 -9.40 1.75 -16.53
C LEU A 202 -8.63 1.78 -17.85
N GLY A 203 -8.62 2.90 -18.55
CA GLY A 203 -7.87 3.06 -19.81
C GLY A 203 -6.36 2.89 -19.64
N GLY A 204 -5.84 2.99 -18.42
CA GLY A 204 -4.42 2.83 -18.12
C GLY A 204 -3.87 1.42 -18.34
N VAL A 205 -4.72 0.40 -18.51
CA VAL A 205 -4.29 -0.96 -18.84
C VAL A 205 -3.83 -1.11 -20.29
N GLU A 206 -4.08 -0.13 -21.16
CA GLU A 206 -3.59 -0.13 -22.54
C GLU A 206 -2.64 1.07 -22.76
N PRO A 207 -1.40 0.84 -23.23
CA PRO A 207 -0.50 1.95 -23.55
C PRO A 207 -0.97 2.80 -24.73
N ASP A 208 -1.70 2.21 -25.69
CA ASP A 208 -2.26 2.90 -26.85
C ASP A 208 -3.71 2.48 -27.08
N LEU A 209 -4.66 3.39 -26.77
CA LEU A 209 -6.11 3.17 -26.78
C LEU A 209 -6.72 2.93 -28.19
N ASN A 210 -5.94 2.39 -29.12
CA ASN A 210 -6.38 2.01 -30.45
C ASN A 210 -6.19 0.51 -30.73
N ASN A 211 -5.51 -0.22 -29.83
CA ASN A 211 -5.20 -1.64 -30.03
C ASN A 211 -6.26 -2.55 -29.42
N TYR A 212 -6.12 -2.87 -28.12
CA TYR A 212 -6.99 -3.83 -27.46
C TYR A 212 -8.08 -3.18 -26.62
N LEU A 213 -7.94 -1.92 -26.22
CA LEU A 213 -8.97 -1.14 -25.52
C LEU A 213 -9.12 0.23 -26.20
N SER A 214 -10.34 0.64 -26.54
CA SER A 214 -10.60 1.97 -27.09
C SER A 214 -11.32 2.87 -26.11
N SER A 215 -11.22 4.20 -26.28
CA SER A 215 -12.01 5.15 -25.48
C SER A 215 -13.51 4.84 -25.54
N GLY A 216 -14.03 4.43 -26.71
CA GLY A 216 -15.43 4.02 -26.85
C GLY A 216 -15.78 2.71 -26.14
N ASN A 217 -14.81 1.82 -25.92
CA ASN A 217 -15.00 0.65 -25.05
C ASN A 217 -15.02 1.05 -23.58
N VAL A 218 -14.12 1.93 -23.16
CA VAL A 218 -14.05 2.45 -21.79
C VAL A 218 -15.35 3.16 -21.43
N GLN A 219 -15.88 4.02 -22.31
CA GLN A 219 -17.16 4.73 -22.08
C GLN A 219 -18.32 3.77 -21.77
N LYS A 220 -18.36 2.63 -22.46
CA LYS A 220 -19.42 1.64 -22.30
C LYS A 220 -19.35 0.89 -20.97
N MET A 221 -18.19 0.87 -20.31
CA MET A 221 -18.01 0.29 -18.99
C MET A 221 -18.57 1.19 -17.87
N ASN A 222 -18.85 2.45 -18.16
CA ASN A 222 -19.36 3.38 -17.14
C ASN A 222 -20.74 2.95 -16.62
N TYR A 223 -21.16 3.58 -15.53
CA TYR A 223 -22.58 3.55 -15.15
C TYR A 223 -23.46 4.20 -16.23
N VAL A 224 -24.75 3.86 -16.23
CA VAL A 224 -25.75 4.43 -17.18
C VAL A 224 -25.66 5.97 -17.25
N ASN A 225 -25.44 6.64 -16.12
CA ASN A 225 -25.34 8.10 -16.05
C ASN A 225 -24.02 8.67 -16.64
N GLY A 226 -22.98 7.84 -16.73
CA GLY A 226 -21.69 8.17 -17.36
C GLY A 226 -21.60 7.74 -18.84
N GLY A 227 -22.71 7.36 -19.46
CA GLY A 227 -22.76 6.94 -20.87
C GLY A 227 -22.49 5.45 -21.12
N GLY A 228 -22.39 4.63 -20.07
CA GLY A 228 -22.22 3.19 -20.17
C GLY A 228 -23.49 2.38 -19.94
N LEU A 229 -23.34 1.09 -19.68
CA LEU A 229 -24.46 0.15 -19.51
C LEU A 229 -24.53 -0.50 -18.12
N LEU A 230 -23.56 -0.21 -17.23
CA LEU A 230 -23.58 -0.72 -15.87
C LEU A 230 -24.69 -0.02 -15.05
N THR A 231 -25.56 -0.80 -14.41
CA THR A 231 -26.59 -0.24 -13.51
C THR A 231 -25.94 0.40 -12.29
N ASN A 232 -26.45 1.53 -11.80
CA ASN A 232 -25.87 2.24 -10.64
C ASN A 232 -25.75 1.32 -9.40
N GLY A 233 -24.52 1.18 -8.87
CA GLY A 233 -24.19 0.25 -7.77
C GLY A 233 -24.25 -1.24 -8.13
N GLY A 234 -24.47 -1.56 -9.40
CA GLY A 234 -24.43 -2.92 -9.93
C GLY A 234 -23.02 -3.35 -10.35
N ARG A 235 -22.85 -4.64 -10.60
CA ARG A 235 -21.58 -5.25 -11.01
C ARG A 235 -21.83 -6.31 -12.07
N TRP A 236 -20.89 -6.50 -12.97
CA TRP A 236 -20.97 -7.63 -13.90
C TRP A 236 -20.69 -8.94 -13.18
N THR A 237 -21.60 -9.89 -13.33
CA THR A 237 -21.54 -11.24 -12.72
C THR A 237 -20.88 -12.28 -13.61
N ASP A 238 -20.71 -11.97 -14.90
CA ASP A 238 -20.15 -12.87 -15.88
C ASP A 238 -19.53 -12.07 -17.05
N TYR A 239 -18.58 -12.71 -17.74
CA TYR A 239 -17.88 -12.09 -18.86
C TYR A 239 -18.78 -11.86 -20.08
N SER A 240 -19.83 -12.65 -20.28
CA SER A 240 -20.71 -12.53 -21.44
C SER A 240 -21.48 -11.21 -21.40
N THR A 241 -22.07 -10.91 -20.25
CA THR A 241 -22.73 -9.62 -19.97
C THR A 241 -21.72 -8.48 -20.06
N PHE A 242 -20.55 -8.60 -19.42
CA PHE A 242 -19.50 -7.58 -19.47
C PHE A 242 -19.05 -7.24 -20.90
N PHE A 243 -18.78 -8.25 -21.73
CA PHE A 243 -18.34 -8.02 -23.11
C PHE A 243 -19.44 -7.45 -23.99
N THR A 244 -20.68 -7.88 -23.79
CA THR A 244 -21.85 -7.35 -24.49
C THR A 244 -22.01 -5.86 -24.17
N ASP A 245 -21.95 -5.50 -22.89
CA ASP A 245 -22.07 -4.12 -22.43
C ASP A 245 -20.92 -3.26 -22.95
N ALA A 246 -19.68 -3.76 -22.87
CA ALA A 246 -18.50 -3.08 -23.41
C ALA A 246 -18.48 -3.02 -24.97
N GLY A 247 -19.46 -3.63 -25.63
CA GLY A 247 -19.66 -3.58 -27.07
C GLY A 247 -18.64 -4.37 -27.89
N LEU A 248 -18.17 -5.50 -27.36
CA LEU A 248 -17.28 -6.42 -28.06
C LEU A 248 -18.06 -7.58 -28.68
N ALA A 249 -17.87 -7.80 -29.98
CA ALA A 249 -18.49 -8.94 -30.66
C ALA A 249 -17.82 -10.28 -30.28
N SER A 250 -18.56 -11.38 -30.39
CA SER A 250 -18.00 -12.75 -30.33
C SER A 250 -17.23 -13.15 -31.60
N THR A 251 -17.27 -12.35 -32.65
CA THR A 251 -16.66 -12.71 -33.93
C THR A 251 -15.71 -11.63 -34.43
N GLY A 252 -14.74 -12.02 -35.26
CA GLY A 252 -13.83 -11.08 -35.93
C GLY A 252 -12.70 -10.59 -35.03
N THR A 253 -12.28 -9.33 -35.19
CA THR A 253 -11.11 -8.74 -34.50
C THR A 253 -11.30 -8.57 -33.00
N ASP A 254 -12.55 -8.55 -32.51
CA ASP A 254 -12.83 -8.36 -31.08
C ASP A 254 -12.55 -9.62 -30.25
N ILE A 255 -12.41 -10.78 -30.87
CA ILE A 255 -12.02 -12.02 -30.19
C ILE A 255 -10.68 -11.85 -29.45
N GLU A 256 -9.69 -11.25 -30.11
CA GLU A 256 -8.37 -11.03 -29.52
C GLU A 256 -8.44 -10.03 -28.35
N LYS A 257 -9.33 -9.03 -28.45
CA LYS A 257 -9.59 -8.08 -27.36
C LYS A 257 -10.25 -8.77 -26.17
N ARG A 258 -11.29 -9.58 -26.40
CA ARG A 258 -11.96 -10.35 -25.33
C ARG A 258 -10.97 -11.26 -24.60
N ALA A 259 -10.09 -11.93 -25.35
CA ALA A 259 -9.02 -12.71 -24.76
C ALA A 259 -8.08 -11.84 -23.91
N LYS A 260 -7.53 -10.75 -24.47
CA LYS A 260 -6.65 -9.83 -23.74
C LYS A 260 -7.28 -9.31 -22.45
N TRP A 261 -8.54 -8.89 -22.52
CA TRP A 261 -9.29 -8.33 -21.39
C TRP A 261 -9.52 -9.35 -20.29
N GLN A 262 -9.97 -10.55 -20.62
CA GLN A 262 -10.26 -11.57 -19.62
C GLN A 262 -9.00 -12.20 -19.02
N TRP A 263 -7.92 -12.33 -19.79
CA TRP A 263 -6.71 -13.02 -19.35
C TRP A 263 -5.68 -12.11 -18.69
N ASP A 264 -5.57 -10.87 -19.15
CA ASP A 264 -4.50 -9.99 -18.68
C ASP A 264 -5.07 -8.93 -17.74
N TRP A 265 -6.19 -8.29 -18.08
CA TRP A 265 -6.57 -7.04 -17.41
C TRP A 265 -7.68 -7.16 -16.39
N PHE A 266 -8.76 -7.88 -16.70
CA PHE A 266 -10.02 -7.78 -15.97
C PHE A 266 -10.45 -9.10 -15.33
N ALA A 267 -10.93 -9.02 -14.09
CA ALA A 267 -11.64 -10.07 -13.39
C ALA A 267 -13.10 -9.64 -13.17
N VAL A 268 -14.04 -10.48 -13.61
CA VAL A 268 -15.48 -10.19 -13.55
C VAL A 268 -16.20 -11.23 -12.69
N GLY A 269 -17.19 -10.78 -11.92
CA GLY A 269 -18.29 -11.63 -11.48
C GLY A 269 -18.05 -12.63 -10.37
N SER A 270 -17.08 -12.38 -9.48
CA SER A 270 -16.89 -13.25 -8.32
C SER A 270 -16.87 -12.48 -7.01
N GLU A 271 -17.60 -13.01 -6.01
CA GLU A 271 -17.41 -12.68 -4.58
C GLU A 271 -15.95 -12.87 -4.13
N ALA A 272 -15.17 -13.63 -4.90
CA ALA A 272 -13.76 -13.81 -4.65
C ALA A 272 -12.90 -12.56 -4.99
N LEU A 273 -13.44 -11.55 -5.67
CA LEU A 273 -12.80 -10.23 -5.85
C LEU A 273 -13.04 -9.29 -4.66
N LYS A 274 -13.77 -9.76 -3.64
CA LYS A 274 -13.89 -9.07 -2.36
C LYS A 274 -12.68 -9.42 -1.51
N PHE A 275 -11.94 -8.40 -1.09
CA PHE A 275 -10.76 -8.56 -0.25
C PHE A 275 -11.06 -8.05 1.15
N GLN A 276 -10.51 -8.73 2.15
CA GLN A 276 -10.63 -8.33 3.54
C GLN A 276 -9.75 -7.10 3.79
N GLU A 277 -10.29 -6.09 4.48
CA GLU A 277 -9.52 -4.96 4.98
C GLU A 277 -8.78 -5.35 6.27
N ALA A 278 -7.90 -6.33 6.11
CA ALA A 278 -7.10 -6.91 7.16
C ALA A 278 -5.61 -6.86 6.81
N PHE A 279 -4.78 -6.83 7.84
CA PHE A 279 -3.34 -7.09 7.72
C PHE A 279 -2.98 -8.36 8.47
N TRP A 280 -1.88 -8.98 8.06
CA TRP A 280 -1.41 -10.24 8.61
C TRP A 280 -0.18 -10.03 9.49
N ILE A 281 -0.15 -10.74 10.61
CA ILE A 281 1.04 -10.86 11.45
C ILE A 281 1.27 -12.34 11.71
N ASP A 282 2.47 -12.81 11.37
CA ASP A 282 2.96 -14.14 11.71
C ASP A 282 3.18 -14.22 13.24
N LEU A 283 2.24 -14.83 13.97
CA LEU A 283 2.30 -14.85 15.44
C LEU A 283 3.15 -16.01 15.98
N ASP A 284 3.32 -17.08 15.21
CA ASP A 284 4.07 -18.27 15.63
C ASP A 284 5.35 -18.54 14.85
N GLY A 285 5.68 -17.67 13.88
CA GLY A 285 6.94 -17.67 13.16
C GLY A 285 7.03 -18.79 12.11
N ASP A 286 5.89 -19.33 11.68
CA ASP A 286 5.85 -20.43 10.71
C ASP A 286 5.74 -19.96 9.24
N ASP A 287 5.69 -18.63 9.05
CA ASP A 287 5.53 -17.93 7.78
C ASP A 287 4.27 -18.33 6.99
N LYS A 288 3.21 -18.71 7.70
CA LYS A 288 1.93 -19.09 7.12
C LYS A 288 0.80 -18.37 7.84
N ARG A 289 -0.24 -18.05 7.08
CA ARG A 289 -1.48 -17.54 7.66
C ARG A 289 -2.21 -18.68 8.36
N LYS A 290 -2.62 -18.47 9.60
CA LYS A 290 -3.46 -19.43 10.31
C LYS A 290 -4.83 -19.63 9.70
N SER A 291 -5.27 -20.88 9.83
CA SER A 291 -6.52 -21.33 9.26
C SER A 291 -7.77 -20.99 10.04
N ASP A 292 -7.62 -20.43 11.24
CA ASP A 292 -8.69 -19.94 12.09
C ASP A 292 -8.81 -18.41 12.06
N GLY A 293 -7.99 -17.72 11.26
CA GLY A 293 -8.00 -16.26 11.12
C GLY A 293 -7.41 -15.51 12.32
N THR A 294 -6.80 -16.20 13.30
CA THR A 294 -6.26 -15.58 14.53
C THR A 294 -5.05 -14.66 14.31
N GLU A 295 -4.50 -14.65 13.10
CA GLU A 295 -3.36 -13.83 12.68
C GLU A 295 -3.74 -12.68 11.73
N LEU A 296 -5.03 -12.53 11.43
CA LEU A 296 -5.55 -11.42 10.66
C LEU A 296 -6.12 -10.38 11.62
N PHE A 297 -5.74 -9.12 11.42
CA PHE A 297 -6.11 -8.00 12.28
C PHE A 297 -6.83 -6.92 11.49
N GLN A 298 -7.77 -6.22 12.13
CA GLN A 298 -8.55 -5.16 11.51
C GLN A 298 -7.68 -3.94 11.17
N ARG A 299 -7.74 -3.46 9.92
CA ARG A 299 -7.16 -2.17 9.54
C ARG A 299 -7.94 -1.01 10.17
N PHE A 300 -7.21 0.03 10.58
CA PHE A 300 -7.73 1.24 11.19
C PHE A 300 -8.32 2.19 10.14
N ASN A 301 -9.57 2.63 10.32
CA ASN A 301 -10.23 3.53 9.39
C ASN A 301 -9.85 5.00 9.63
N LEU A 302 -9.11 5.62 8.71
CA LEU A 302 -8.72 7.03 8.80
C LEU A 302 -9.89 8.00 8.51
N LYS A 303 -10.89 7.56 7.73
CA LYS A 303 -12.07 8.37 7.33
C LYS A 303 -13.26 8.19 8.28
N ARG A 304 -13.01 7.76 9.51
CA ARG A 304 -14.05 7.60 10.54
C ARG A 304 -14.65 8.95 10.95
N ALA A 305 -15.88 8.95 11.44
CA ALA A 305 -16.64 10.17 11.75
C ALA A 305 -16.63 10.55 13.24
N ASP A 306 -16.04 9.72 14.09
CA ASP A 306 -16.05 9.85 15.55
C ASP A 306 -14.75 10.43 16.12
N TRP A 307 -13.93 11.07 15.29
CA TRP A 307 -12.73 11.81 15.71
C TRP A 307 -13.06 12.87 16.77
N ASP A 308 -14.10 13.68 16.55
CA ASP A 308 -14.58 14.71 17.50
C ASP A 308 -15.04 14.15 18.87
N THR A 309 -15.27 12.84 18.97
CA THR A 309 -15.63 12.18 20.24
C THR A 309 -14.44 11.49 20.92
N GLY A 310 -13.23 11.69 20.38
CA GLY A 310 -12.03 11.00 20.81
C GLY A 310 -12.15 9.49 20.63
N LEU A 311 -12.75 9.03 19.52
CA LEU A 311 -12.95 7.59 19.24
C LEU A 311 -13.81 6.88 20.31
N GLY A 312 -14.71 7.62 20.94
CA GLY A 312 -15.51 7.18 22.09
C GLY A 312 -14.76 7.17 23.44
N GLY A 313 -13.52 7.64 23.49
CA GLY A 313 -12.75 7.88 24.72
C GLY A 313 -13.05 9.22 25.40
N GLY A 314 -13.75 10.12 24.71
CA GLY A 314 -13.95 11.52 25.12
C GLY A 314 -12.94 12.43 24.44
N ALA A 315 -13.41 13.56 23.92
CA ALA A 315 -12.60 14.53 23.18
C ALA A 315 -11.38 14.98 24.00
N ASN A 316 -10.26 15.15 23.30
CA ASN A 316 -9.04 15.83 23.76
C ASN A 316 -8.50 15.26 25.08
N SER A 317 -8.48 13.92 25.18
CA SER A 317 -8.22 13.21 26.43
C SER A 317 -7.24 12.04 26.29
N ALA A 318 -6.63 11.63 27.40
CA ALA A 318 -5.82 10.40 27.48
C ALA A 318 -6.59 9.16 27.01
N ALA A 319 -7.89 9.09 27.29
CA ALA A 319 -8.70 7.95 26.89
C ALA A 319 -8.88 7.86 25.36
N ALA A 320 -8.89 8.99 24.64
CA ALA A 320 -8.88 9.01 23.18
C ALA A 320 -7.55 8.47 22.61
N VAL A 321 -6.43 8.91 23.20
CA VAL A 321 -5.09 8.40 22.86
C VAL A 321 -5.01 6.89 23.07
N GLU A 322 -5.50 6.39 24.22
CA GLU A 322 -5.55 4.96 24.51
C GLU A 322 -6.50 4.18 23.58
N LYS A 323 -7.55 4.81 23.05
CA LYS A 323 -8.43 4.19 22.04
C LYS A 323 -7.76 4.06 20.68
N LEU A 324 -7.03 5.08 20.24
CA LEU A 324 -6.28 5.03 18.98
C LEU A 324 -5.16 4.00 19.05
N ARG A 325 -4.35 4.05 20.12
CA ARG A 325 -3.21 3.17 20.32
C ARG A 325 -3.65 1.75 20.66
N GLY A 326 -4.69 1.60 21.47
CA GLY A 326 -5.08 0.34 22.10
C GLY A 326 -4.24 0.01 23.34
N THR A 327 -4.80 -0.83 24.22
CA THR A 327 -4.16 -1.17 25.51
C THR A 327 -2.90 -2.03 25.33
N VAL A 328 -1.87 -1.74 26.13
CA VAL A 328 -0.64 -2.51 26.27
C VAL A 328 -0.72 -3.39 27.54
N PRO A 329 -0.28 -4.67 27.53
CA PRO A 329 0.43 -5.36 26.45
C PRO A 329 -0.50 -6.01 25.40
N ALA A 330 0.09 -6.48 24.30
CA ALA A 330 -0.54 -6.99 23.07
C ALA A 330 -1.52 -8.19 23.21
N SER A 331 -1.97 -8.57 24.40
CA SER A 331 -2.91 -9.69 24.60
C SER A 331 -4.35 -9.40 24.13
N THR A 332 -4.66 -8.17 23.75
CA THR A 332 -5.96 -7.75 23.20
C THR A 332 -5.78 -7.03 21.86
N ARG A 333 -5.29 -7.75 20.84
CA ARG A 333 -5.39 -7.29 19.45
C ARG A 333 -6.79 -7.60 18.90
N THR A 334 -7.32 -6.71 18.08
CA THR A 334 -8.62 -6.91 17.45
C THR A 334 -8.44 -7.79 16.21
N VAL A 335 -8.71 -9.09 16.38
CA VAL A 335 -8.77 -10.05 15.27
C VAL A 335 -9.80 -9.57 14.25
N PHE A 336 -9.50 -9.80 12.98
CA PHE A 336 -10.38 -9.47 11.87
C PHE A 336 -11.79 -10.06 12.06
N SER A 337 -12.80 -9.26 11.73
CA SER A 337 -14.19 -9.64 11.72
C SER A 337 -14.85 -9.11 10.47
N THR A 338 -15.66 -9.94 9.82
CA THR A 338 -16.49 -9.51 8.68
C THR A 338 -17.67 -8.64 9.10
N THR A 339 -17.95 -8.49 10.41
CA THR A 339 -19.02 -7.63 10.91
C THR A 339 -18.58 -6.17 10.93
N PRO A 340 -19.19 -5.28 10.12
CA PRO A 340 -18.80 -3.87 10.06
C PRO A 340 -18.93 -3.14 11.40
N GLY A 341 -18.08 -2.14 11.63
CA GLY A 341 -18.37 -1.05 12.58
C GLY A 341 -18.27 -1.37 14.07
N THR A 342 -17.37 -2.25 14.51
CA THR A 342 -17.18 -2.48 15.97
C THR A 342 -16.51 -1.33 16.70
N GLY A 343 -15.87 -0.37 15.99
CA GLY A 343 -15.15 0.75 16.61
C GLY A 343 -14.02 0.31 17.54
N THR A 344 -13.52 -0.91 17.34
CA THR A 344 -12.44 -1.54 18.12
C THR A 344 -11.14 -1.64 17.32
N ASP A 345 -11.09 -1.00 16.16
CA ASP A 345 -9.88 -0.89 15.35
C ASP A 345 -8.87 0.03 16.06
N THR A 346 -7.63 -0.43 16.17
CA THR A 346 -6.54 0.30 16.81
C THR A 346 -5.37 0.38 15.86
N LEU A 347 -4.58 1.45 15.93
CA LEU A 347 -3.39 1.60 15.11
C LEU A 347 -2.22 0.85 15.76
N GLU A 348 -2.07 -0.44 15.43
CA GLU A 348 -1.06 -1.32 16.07
C GLU A 348 0.38 -0.79 15.96
N TRP A 349 0.68 0.03 14.94
CA TRP A 349 1.98 0.68 14.74
C TRP A 349 2.39 1.61 15.92
N LEU A 350 1.42 2.11 16.70
CA LEU A 350 1.63 2.96 17.88
C LEU A 350 1.68 2.20 19.23
N LYS A 351 1.50 0.88 19.24
CA LYS A 351 1.50 0.07 20.48
C LYS A 351 2.91 -0.14 21.03
N GLN A 352 3.45 0.92 21.60
CA GLN A 352 4.75 1.00 22.24
C GLN A 352 4.66 0.92 23.76
N SER A 353 5.64 0.28 24.42
CA SER A 353 5.72 0.26 25.88
C SER A 353 7.13 0.11 26.44
N ASP A 354 7.36 0.71 27.61
CA ASP A 354 8.66 0.69 28.29
C ASP A 354 9.00 -0.68 28.90
N SER A 355 7.98 -1.53 29.14
CA SER A 355 8.12 -2.87 29.74
C SER A 355 8.25 -4.02 28.73
N TYR A 356 8.04 -3.73 27.44
CA TYR A 356 8.31 -4.63 26.32
C TYR A 356 9.41 -4.00 25.43
N PRO A 357 10.65 -3.85 25.92
CA PRO A 357 11.75 -3.77 24.98
C PRO A 357 11.69 -5.07 24.19
N LEU A 358 11.54 -5.02 22.86
CA LEU A 358 11.84 -6.19 22.06
C LEU A 358 13.31 -6.52 22.35
N THR A 359 13.56 -7.49 23.21
CA THR A 359 14.89 -7.83 23.77
C THR A 359 15.89 -8.31 22.70
N THR A 360 15.48 -8.31 21.44
CA THR A 360 16.26 -8.71 20.27
C THR A 360 16.51 -7.54 19.30
N TYR A 361 15.88 -6.38 19.51
CA TYR A 361 16.00 -5.21 18.65
C TYR A 361 16.68 -4.05 19.39
N THR A 362 17.89 -3.73 18.95
CA THR A 362 18.72 -2.64 19.51
C THR A 362 18.29 -1.24 19.06
N ASP A 363 17.35 -1.13 18.12
CA ASP A 363 16.93 0.13 17.50
C ASP A 363 15.43 0.37 17.75
N SER A 364 15.05 0.48 19.03
CA SER A 364 13.78 1.07 19.42
C SER A 364 13.81 2.57 19.17
N ILE A 365 12.68 3.17 18.76
CA ILE A 365 12.45 4.62 18.85
C ILE A 365 13.14 5.19 20.10
N THR A 366 13.99 6.20 19.90
CA THR A 366 14.54 6.92 21.03
C THR A 366 13.41 7.74 21.64
N ALA A 367 13.31 7.75 22.98
CA ALA A 367 12.35 8.59 23.69
C ALA A 367 12.50 10.08 23.30
N GLY A 368 13.63 10.47 22.68
CA GLY A 368 13.90 11.84 22.26
C GLY A 368 14.00 12.70 23.52
N THR A 369 13.23 13.79 23.55
CA THR A 369 13.11 14.66 24.72
C THR A 369 12.02 14.23 25.70
N PHE A 370 11.26 13.17 25.38
CA PHE A 370 10.23 12.62 26.25
C PHE A 370 10.82 11.73 27.33
N ALA A 371 10.10 11.59 28.44
CA ALA A 371 10.51 10.73 29.56
C ALA A 371 10.58 9.24 29.18
N SER A 372 9.82 8.81 28.17
CA SER A 372 9.82 7.42 27.71
C SER A 372 9.34 7.28 26.27
N VAL A 373 9.54 6.09 25.71
CA VAL A 373 9.09 5.73 24.35
C VAL A 373 7.56 5.72 24.27
N ALA A 374 6.89 5.27 25.34
CA ALA A 374 5.43 5.33 25.42
C ALA A 374 4.91 6.77 25.42
N ALA A 375 5.60 7.69 26.11
CA ALA A 375 5.22 9.11 26.12
C ALA A 375 5.36 9.75 24.72
N ARG A 376 6.43 9.43 23.98
CA ARG A 376 6.56 9.87 22.59
C ARG A 376 5.49 9.24 21.68
N ALA A 377 5.10 7.99 21.89
CA ALA A 377 4.01 7.38 21.14
C ALA A 377 2.64 8.04 21.45
N ASN A 378 2.42 8.48 22.69
CA ASN A 378 1.23 9.25 23.07
C ASN A 378 1.19 10.62 22.37
N GLN A 379 2.33 11.30 22.27
CA GLN A 379 2.45 12.54 21.51
C GLN A 379 2.00 12.35 20.05
N ILE A 380 2.48 11.31 19.38
CA ILE A 380 2.12 11.05 17.98
C ILE A 380 0.65 10.68 17.84
N ALA A 381 0.12 9.88 18.77
CA ALA A 381 -1.30 9.56 18.80
C ALA A 381 -2.16 10.82 18.97
N ALA A 382 -1.77 11.73 19.87
CA ALA A 382 -2.44 13.01 20.04
C ALA A 382 -2.37 13.87 18.77
N ASN A 383 -1.20 13.93 18.11
CA ASN A 383 -1.05 14.63 16.83
C ASN A 383 -1.96 14.06 15.71
N ILE A 384 -2.22 12.74 15.68
CA ILE A 384 -3.14 12.14 14.70
C ILE A 384 -4.60 12.51 15.01
N ILE A 385 -4.96 12.57 16.31
CA ILE A 385 -6.31 12.94 16.75
C ILE A 385 -6.59 14.40 16.40
N ASP A 386 -5.73 15.32 16.83
CA ASP A 386 -5.86 16.77 16.59
C ASP A 386 -5.76 17.12 15.09
N TYR A 387 -5.17 16.24 14.28
CA TYR A 387 -5.21 16.40 12.84
C TYR A 387 -6.62 16.23 12.26
N CYS A 388 -7.36 15.30 12.85
CA CYS A 388 -8.61 14.75 12.31
C CYS A 388 -9.88 15.32 12.94
N ASP A 389 -9.81 15.75 14.20
CA ASP A 389 -10.95 16.42 14.86
C ASP A 389 -11.09 17.86 14.40
N THR A 390 -12.24 18.45 14.69
CA THR A 390 -12.64 19.74 14.11
C THR A 390 -12.31 20.94 15.00
N ASP A 391 -11.84 20.71 16.22
CA ASP A 391 -11.65 21.76 17.21
C ASP A 391 -10.25 22.40 17.15
N SER A 392 -9.80 22.99 18.24
CA SER A 392 -8.51 23.69 18.34
C SER A 392 -7.98 23.58 19.77
N ILE A 393 -8.32 22.49 20.45
CA ILE A 393 -8.02 22.22 21.85
C ILE A 393 -7.16 20.95 21.87
N PRO A 394 -5.87 21.07 22.21
CA PRO A 394 -4.94 19.96 22.07
C PRO A 394 -5.33 18.71 22.86
N THR A 395 -5.23 17.54 22.23
CA THR A 395 -5.37 16.26 22.90
C THR A 395 -4.19 16.01 23.83
N SER A 396 -4.46 15.73 25.11
CA SER A 396 -3.41 15.53 26.13
C SER A 396 -3.88 14.64 27.28
N ASP A 397 -2.96 14.32 28.19
CA ASP A 397 -3.26 13.60 29.43
C ASP A 397 -3.90 14.48 30.52
N VAL A 398 -3.86 15.79 30.34
CA VAL A 398 -4.36 16.79 31.28
C VAL A 398 -5.15 17.82 30.48
N ALA A 399 -6.42 18.04 30.77
CA ALA A 399 -7.24 18.97 29.99
C ALA A 399 -6.60 20.37 29.86
N ALA A 400 -6.55 20.92 28.64
CA ALA A 400 -5.86 22.17 28.31
C ALA A 400 -6.26 23.36 29.21
N ALA A 401 -7.55 23.48 29.52
CA ALA A 401 -8.08 24.51 30.42
C ALA A 401 -7.46 24.52 31.84
N SER A 402 -6.83 23.42 32.24
CA SER A 402 -6.21 23.25 33.57
C SER A 402 -4.69 23.40 33.59
N TRP A 403 -4.05 23.68 32.45
CA TRP A 403 -2.60 23.87 32.35
C TRP A 403 -2.09 25.13 33.07
N THR A 404 -2.98 26.06 33.38
CA THR A 404 -2.75 27.16 34.31
C THR A 404 -2.88 26.70 35.78
N GLY A 405 -2.68 25.41 36.06
CA GLY A 405 -2.75 24.78 37.37
C GLY A 405 -1.44 24.08 37.75
N ALA A 406 -1.45 23.24 38.80
CA ALA A 406 -0.24 22.55 39.28
C ALA A 406 0.15 21.30 38.44
N THR A 407 -0.64 20.96 37.42
CA THR A 407 -0.48 19.71 36.65
C THR A 407 -0.12 20.05 35.21
N ALA A 408 1.11 19.74 34.84
CA ALA A 408 1.61 19.92 33.49
C ALA A 408 1.32 18.68 32.63
N PRO A 409 0.98 18.84 31.34
CA PRO A 409 0.84 17.72 30.42
C PRO A 409 2.19 17.00 30.21
N THR A 410 2.13 15.69 29.96
CA THR A 410 3.31 14.88 29.58
C THR A 410 3.48 14.76 28.07
N TYR A 411 2.41 14.99 27.32
CA TYR A 411 2.35 15.14 25.87
C TYR A 411 1.17 16.06 25.52
N THR A 412 1.22 16.72 24.37
CA THR A 412 0.14 17.60 23.89
C THR A 412 0.07 17.50 22.39
N GLY A 413 -1.08 17.17 21.82
CA GLY A 413 -1.23 17.13 20.38
C GLY A 413 -1.03 18.50 19.72
N ASN A 414 -0.88 18.47 18.40
CA ASN A 414 -0.55 19.63 17.59
C ASN A 414 -1.78 20.08 16.82
N GLU A 415 -2.26 21.27 17.15
CA GLU A 415 -3.45 21.88 16.61
C GLU A 415 -3.16 22.84 15.46
N LYS A 416 -4.19 23.17 14.69
CA LYS A 416 -4.09 24.22 13.65
C LYS A 416 -4.12 25.62 14.25
N THR A 417 -3.12 25.90 15.07
CA THR A 417 -2.99 27.12 15.88
C THR A 417 -1.55 27.64 15.85
N PRO A 418 -1.30 28.89 16.27
CA PRO A 418 0.06 29.35 16.53
C PRO A 418 0.75 28.58 17.65
N TYR A 419 2.08 28.51 17.60
CA TYR A 419 2.93 27.86 18.61
C TYR A 419 3.88 28.85 19.27
N ILE A 420 4.27 28.62 20.52
CA ILE A 420 5.29 29.40 21.22
C ILE A 420 6.64 29.11 20.57
N ASN A 421 7.26 30.14 20.01
CA ASN A 421 8.53 30.04 19.30
C ASN A 421 9.71 30.46 20.19
N ASP A 422 9.53 31.57 20.91
CA ASP A 422 10.65 32.34 21.40
C ASP A 422 10.29 33.09 22.67
N PHE A 423 11.20 33.09 23.65
CA PHE A 423 11.04 33.79 24.91
C PHE A 423 12.32 34.53 25.30
N LEU A 424 12.22 35.82 25.59
CA LEU A 424 13.38 36.66 25.88
C LEU A 424 13.16 37.46 27.16
N ILE A 425 14.17 37.44 28.04
CA ILE A 425 14.30 38.37 29.16
C ILE A 425 15.40 39.37 28.83
N ASN A 426 15.00 40.62 28.63
CA ASN A 426 15.90 41.75 28.47
C ASN A 426 16.08 42.43 29.82
N THR A 427 17.33 42.64 30.21
CA THR A 427 17.69 43.36 31.43
C THR A 427 18.54 44.57 31.10
N VAL A 428 18.14 45.74 31.61
CA VAL A 428 18.90 46.98 31.50
C VAL A 428 19.37 47.36 32.89
N SER A 429 20.65 47.09 33.15
CA SER A 429 21.29 47.37 34.43
C SER A 429 22.04 48.71 34.36
N THR A 430 21.70 49.66 35.22
CA THR A 430 22.36 50.96 35.32
C THR A 430 23.04 51.09 36.67
N ILE A 431 24.34 51.37 36.67
CA ILE A 431 25.14 51.57 37.87
C ILE A 431 25.77 52.96 37.85
N THR A 432 25.62 53.69 38.95
CA THR A 432 26.30 54.97 39.17
C THR A 432 27.19 54.85 40.40
N ILE A 433 28.48 55.14 40.25
CA ILE A 433 29.43 55.18 41.37
C ILE A 433 29.93 56.61 41.50
N VAL A 434 29.74 57.20 42.68
CA VAL A 434 30.16 58.57 43.00
C VAL A 434 31.09 58.54 44.20
N ALA A 435 32.31 59.04 44.05
CA ALA A 435 33.14 59.30 45.22
C ALA A 435 32.59 60.49 46.01
N VAL A 436 32.42 60.31 47.30
CA VAL A 436 32.11 61.38 48.24
C VAL A 436 33.42 62.09 48.54
N ALA A 437 33.51 63.37 48.18
CA ALA A 437 34.70 64.17 48.49
C ALA A 437 34.84 64.32 50.02
N ALA A 438 36.02 63.99 50.54
CA ALA A 438 36.36 64.24 51.93
C ALA A 438 36.49 65.75 52.16
N ASP A 439 35.48 66.38 52.75
CA ASP A 439 35.65 67.71 53.33
C ASP A 439 36.60 67.59 54.54
N ALA A 440 37.85 68.01 54.34
CA ALA A 440 38.84 68.43 55.34
C ALA A 440 39.06 67.50 56.56
N ILE A 441 39.88 66.44 56.40
CA ILE A 441 40.63 65.87 57.53
C ILE A 441 42.13 65.77 57.19
N PRO A 442 43.01 66.51 57.90
CA PRO A 442 44.45 66.41 57.76
C PRO A 442 44.97 65.26 58.62
N ASP A 443 45.07 64.06 58.04
CA ASP A 443 46.22 63.15 58.19
C ASP A 443 45.89 61.77 57.58
N ALA A 444 46.58 61.47 56.47
CA ALA A 444 46.94 60.15 55.95
C ALA A 444 45.93 58.98 56.05
N VAL A 445 44.93 58.93 55.16
CA VAL A 445 44.56 57.74 54.34
C VAL A 445 43.88 58.24 53.05
N THR A 446 44.35 57.84 51.87
CA THR A 446 43.64 57.98 50.59
C THR A 446 42.41 57.07 50.57
N ALA A 447 41.32 57.54 51.14
CA ALA A 447 40.07 56.82 51.29
C ALA A 447 38.92 57.71 50.79
N ASN A 448 38.50 57.53 49.54
CA ASN A 448 37.23 58.10 49.11
C ASN A 448 36.11 57.18 49.60
N ASP A 449 35.08 57.73 50.25
CA ASP A 449 33.84 56.98 50.43
C ASP A 449 33.12 56.93 49.08
N TYR A 450 32.36 55.87 48.82
CA TYR A 450 31.65 55.70 47.54
C TYR A 450 30.17 55.52 47.78
N THR A 451 29.35 56.31 47.09
CA THR A 451 27.92 56.02 46.93
C THR A 451 27.74 55.22 45.65
N VAL A 452 27.09 54.06 45.76
CA VAL A 452 26.79 53.16 44.65
C VAL A 452 25.28 53.05 44.52
N ASP A 453 24.75 53.49 43.38
CA ASP A 453 23.36 53.34 42.98
C ASP A 453 23.28 52.31 41.86
N CYS A 454 22.46 51.28 42.04
CA CYS A 454 22.20 50.24 41.06
C CYS A 454 20.70 50.15 40.78
N SER A 455 20.32 50.10 39.51
CA SER A 455 18.96 49.78 39.08
C SER A 455 18.99 48.75 37.96
N VAL A 456 18.06 47.79 37.99
CA VAL A 456 17.91 46.75 36.97
C VAL A 456 16.47 46.77 36.50
N ASP A 457 16.26 47.23 35.27
CA ASP A 457 14.96 47.17 34.59
C ASP A 457 14.84 45.83 33.86
N ILE A 458 13.70 45.16 34.03
CA ILE A 458 13.43 43.85 33.41
C ILE A 458 12.22 43.95 32.50
N THR A 459 12.39 43.49 31.26
CA THR A 459 11.34 43.36 30.24
C THR A 459 11.33 41.93 29.73
N ALA A 460 10.15 41.29 29.68
CA ALA A 460 10.00 40.01 28.98
C ALA A 460 9.32 40.22 27.64
N LEU A 461 9.77 39.43 26.66
CA LEU A 461 9.19 39.34 25.35
C LEU A 461 8.87 37.88 25.05
N ALA A 462 7.72 37.64 24.45
CA ALA A 462 7.33 36.34 23.94
C ALA A 462 6.96 36.47 22.47
N GLU A 463 7.27 35.43 21.70
CA GLU A 463 6.91 35.29 20.30
C GLU A 463 6.18 33.97 20.08
N ALA A 464 5.11 34.06 19.31
CA ALA A 464 4.40 32.94 18.75
C ALA A 464 4.55 32.97 17.23
N ILE A 465 4.55 31.78 16.63
CA ILE A 465 4.67 31.60 15.19
C ILE A 465 3.43 30.89 14.65
N ASP A 466 2.87 31.46 13.59
CA ASP A 466 1.77 30.91 12.81
C ASP A 466 2.34 30.25 11.56
N ILE A 467 2.61 28.95 11.66
CA ILE A 467 3.13 28.14 10.56
C ILE A 467 2.05 27.83 9.50
N TYR A 468 0.77 28.10 9.78
CA TYR A 468 -0.35 27.77 8.91
C TYR A 468 -0.90 28.98 8.14
N GLY A 469 -0.38 30.18 8.37
CA GLY A 469 -0.77 31.41 7.66
C GLY A 469 -2.19 31.91 8.00
N LEU A 470 -2.68 31.57 9.19
CA LEU A 470 -3.98 31.98 9.75
C LEU A 470 -4.10 33.50 9.90
N SER A 471 -2.98 34.22 10.04
CA SER A 471 -2.88 35.67 10.26
C SER A 471 -3.48 36.54 9.13
N THR A 472 -3.81 35.96 7.98
CA THR A 472 -4.44 36.63 6.83
C THR A 472 -5.98 36.58 6.85
N LEU A 473 -6.60 35.84 7.77
CA LEU A 473 -8.05 35.70 7.85
C LEU A 473 -8.67 36.85 8.69
N PRO A 474 -9.66 37.60 8.17
CA PRO A 474 -10.23 38.78 8.84
C PRO A 474 -10.90 38.55 10.20
N ALA A 475 -11.06 37.28 10.61
CA ALA A 475 -11.67 36.86 11.87
C ALA A 475 -10.64 36.45 12.95
N VAL A 476 -9.36 36.33 12.61
CA VAL A 476 -8.28 35.85 13.50
C VAL A 476 -7.57 37.01 14.20
N ALA A 477 -8.33 38.02 14.60
CA ALA A 477 -7.89 39.04 15.55
C ALA A 477 -8.45 38.74 16.95
N ALA A 478 -8.54 37.44 17.29
CA ALA A 478 -8.73 37.00 18.65
C ALA A 478 -7.40 37.11 19.41
N ALA A 479 -7.50 37.42 20.69
CA ALA A 479 -6.44 37.69 21.63
C ALA A 479 -5.37 36.57 21.76
N THR A 480 -4.42 36.45 20.82
CA THR A 480 -3.25 35.57 21.02
C THR A 480 -2.46 36.08 22.22
N ARG A 481 -2.24 35.23 23.22
CA ARG A 481 -1.59 35.59 24.48
C ARG A 481 -0.63 34.49 24.90
N VAL A 482 0.60 34.86 25.24
CA VAL A 482 1.55 33.97 25.93
C VAL A 482 1.65 34.42 27.37
N GLN A 483 1.47 33.50 28.31
CA GLN A 483 1.47 33.78 29.74
C GLN A 483 2.40 32.83 30.49
N PRO A 484 3.27 33.34 31.38
CA PRO A 484 4.08 32.51 32.25
C PRO A 484 3.25 32.01 33.42
N TYR A 485 3.45 30.75 33.78
CA TYR A 485 2.76 30.09 34.88
C TYR A 485 3.71 29.30 35.77
N SER A 486 3.44 29.32 37.07
CA SER A 486 4.31 28.73 38.10
C SER A 486 4.15 27.22 38.23
N GLY A 487 2.98 26.65 37.94
CA GLY A 487 2.70 25.26 38.25
C GLY A 487 2.92 24.90 39.74
N GLY A 488 3.00 25.89 40.64
CA GLY A 488 3.43 25.71 42.04
C GLY A 488 4.92 25.95 42.36
N ALA A 489 5.78 26.30 41.38
CA ALA A 489 7.17 26.74 41.58
C ALA A 489 7.32 28.28 41.55
N ALA A 490 8.43 28.83 42.05
CA ALA A 490 8.63 30.29 42.03
C ALA A 490 8.65 30.82 40.59
N THR A 491 7.71 31.70 40.20
CA THR A 491 7.74 32.48 38.94
C THR A 491 8.54 33.76 39.09
N GLY A 492 9.44 33.77 40.06
CA GLY A 492 10.12 34.97 40.50
C GLY A 492 11.48 35.11 39.84
N ILE A 493 11.69 36.11 38.97
CA ILE A 493 13.05 36.48 38.58
C ILE A 493 13.72 37.08 39.81
N THR A 494 14.77 36.44 40.28
CA THR A 494 15.55 36.94 41.41
C THR A 494 16.72 37.75 40.90
N VAL A 495 16.79 39.00 41.32
CA VAL A 495 17.91 39.90 41.05
C VAL A 495 18.68 40.06 42.36
N ALA A 496 19.89 39.50 42.39
CA ALA A 496 20.83 39.68 43.48
C ALA A 496 21.87 40.72 43.09
N ILE A 497 22.02 41.77 43.90
CA ILE A 497 23.01 42.84 43.72
C ILE A 497 24.03 42.70 44.85
N ASP A 498 25.24 42.32 44.49
CA ASP A 498 26.39 42.20 45.39
C ASP A 498 27.38 43.34 45.11
N ILE A 499 27.72 44.10 46.13
CA ILE A 499 28.63 45.25 46.05
C ILE A 499 29.73 45.00 47.07
N ASP A 500 30.98 45.01 46.62
CA ASP A 500 32.14 44.78 47.47
C ASP A 500 32.15 45.73 48.69
N GLY A 501 32.08 45.16 49.90
CA GLY A 501 32.09 45.93 51.14
C GLY A 501 30.71 46.40 51.63
N ALA A 502 29.61 46.03 50.96
CA ALA A 502 28.24 46.26 51.43
C ALA A 502 27.48 44.94 51.68
N PRO A 503 26.37 44.95 52.44
CA PRO A 503 25.47 43.81 52.51
C PRO A 503 24.87 43.49 51.13
N ALA A 504 24.77 42.20 50.80
CA ALA A 504 24.12 41.75 49.58
C ALA A 504 22.61 42.08 49.60
N SER A 505 22.08 42.52 48.45
CA SER A 505 20.65 42.74 48.22
C SER A 505 20.11 41.65 47.31
N SER A 506 18.91 41.16 47.57
CA SER A 506 18.19 40.22 46.69
C SER A 506 16.71 40.56 46.67
N SER A 507 16.13 40.68 45.49
CA SER A 507 14.71 40.93 45.28
C SER A 507 14.17 40.02 44.21
N THR A 508 12.92 39.58 44.38
CA THR A 508 12.25 38.67 43.44
C THR A 508 11.07 39.39 42.80
N LEU A 509 11.04 39.45 41.46
CA LEU A 509 9.95 40.00 40.66
C LEU A 509 9.05 38.88 40.13
N ASP A 510 7.73 39.00 40.29
CA ASP A 510 6.77 37.99 39.82
C ASP A 510 6.49 38.11 38.31
N LEU A 511 6.78 37.05 37.56
CA LEU A 511 6.50 36.95 36.13
C LEU A 511 5.00 36.77 35.82
N THR A 512 4.16 36.33 36.74
CA THR A 512 2.75 36.00 36.40
C THR A 512 1.86 37.24 36.19
N SER A 513 2.21 38.37 36.79
CA SER A 513 1.42 39.61 36.70
C SER A 513 1.68 40.44 35.44
N GLY A 514 2.75 40.16 34.68
CA GLY A 514 3.26 41.08 33.66
C GLY A 514 2.93 40.76 32.20
N MET A 515 2.56 39.52 31.85
CA MET A 515 2.19 39.13 30.47
C MET A 515 0.72 38.73 30.37
N ASN A 516 -0.14 39.74 30.18
CA ASN A 516 -1.56 39.54 29.92
C ASN A 516 -2.07 40.55 28.87
N SER A 517 -1.30 40.73 27.80
CA SER A 517 -1.64 41.59 26.68
C SER A 517 -1.71 40.78 25.39
N ASP A 518 -2.58 41.23 24.49
CA ASP A 518 -2.70 40.65 23.15
C ASP A 518 -1.39 40.84 22.38
N MET A 519 -0.98 39.79 21.68
CA MET A 519 0.19 39.83 20.80
C MET A 519 -0.15 40.58 19.51
N THR A 520 0.84 41.28 18.96
CA THR A 520 0.73 41.97 17.67
C THR A 520 1.36 41.14 16.57
N TYR A 521 0.62 40.85 15.50
CA TYR A 521 1.11 40.11 14.34
C TYR A 521 1.93 40.99 13.39
N SER A 522 3.05 40.44 12.91
CA SER A 522 3.91 40.96 11.85
C SER A 522 4.27 39.80 10.92
N GLY A 523 3.51 39.64 9.83
CA GLY A 523 3.60 38.46 8.97
C GLY A 523 3.08 37.20 9.69
N ASN A 524 3.91 36.16 9.75
CA ASN A 524 3.59 34.89 10.41
C ASN A 524 3.97 34.88 11.91
N TYR A 525 4.48 35.98 12.46
CA TYR A 525 4.92 36.06 13.85
C TYR A 525 3.98 36.97 14.63
N ALA A 526 3.68 36.59 15.87
CA ALA A 526 3.01 37.44 16.84
C ALA A 526 3.95 37.68 18.01
N THR A 527 4.09 38.93 18.45
CA THR A 527 4.98 39.28 19.56
C THR A 527 4.27 40.11 20.62
N VAL A 528 4.71 39.95 21.86
CA VAL A 528 4.31 40.81 22.98
C VAL A 528 5.55 41.18 23.79
N SER A 529 5.58 42.40 24.30
CA SER A 529 6.64 42.92 25.16
C SER A 529 6.01 43.63 26.34
N ASN A 530 6.39 43.27 27.56
CA ASN A 530 5.90 43.90 28.78
C ASN A 530 7.05 44.17 29.77
N ALA A 531 7.01 45.34 30.40
CA ALA A 531 7.91 45.68 31.49
C ALA A 531 7.42 45.02 32.80
N PHE A 532 8.32 44.33 33.50
CA PHE A 532 7.99 43.57 34.71
C PHE A 532 8.30 44.32 36.00
N GLY A 533 9.25 45.25 35.94
CA GLY A 533 9.60 46.11 37.06
C GLY A 533 11.08 46.47 37.10
N THR A 534 11.42 47.23 38.11
CA THR A 534 12.77 47.70 38.39
C THR A 534 13.19 47.23 39.77
N VAL A 535 14.35 46.59 39.88
CA VAL A 535 15.00 46.34 41.18
C VAL A 535 16.06 47.41 41.39
N SER A 536 16.03 48.10 42.52
CA SER A 536 17.02 49.14 42.84
C SER A 536 17.69 48.89 44.18
N TYR A 537 18.98 49.19 44.26
CA TYR A 537 19.76 49.13 45.49
C TYR A 537 20.74 50.30 45.53
N SER A 538 20.77 51.02 46.66
CA SER A 538 21.63 52.18 46.89
C SER A 538 22.34 52.01 48.24
N THR A 539 23.65 52.24 48.27
CA THR A 539 24.45 52.13 49.50
C THR A 539 25.68 53.04 49.47
N THR A 540 26.23 53.34 50.65
CA THR A 540 27.49 54.08 50.80
C THR A 540 28.52 53.20 51.49
N ILE A 541 29.70 53.08 50.88
CA ILE A 541 30.82 52.29 51.39
C ILE A 541 31.90 53.23 51.91
N LEU A 542 32.24 53.07 53.18
CA LEU A 542 33.23 53.89 53.86
C LEU A 542 34.63 53.30 53.70
N ASN A 543 35.58 54.09 53.19
CA ASN A 543 36.99 53.72 53.05
C ASN A 543 37.26 52.29 52.50
N PRO A 544 36.80 51.93 51.28
CA PRO A 544 36.97 50.58 50.74
C PRO A 544 38.39 50.25 50.24
N GLY A 545 39.33 51.20 50.24
CA GLY A 545 40.69 51.00 49.71
C GLY A 545 40.81 50.89 48.18
N ALA A 546 39.73 50.56 47.47
CA ALA A 546 39.60 50.57 46.01
C ALA A 546 38.15 50.88 45.59
N CYS A 547 37.92 51.18 44.31
CA CYS A 547 36.56 51.32 43.77
C CYS A 547 35.83 49.97 43.88
N PRO A 548 34.62 49.90 44.48
CA PRO A 548 33.93 48.63 44.71
C PRO A 548 33.52 47.98 43.39
N ALA A 549 33.69 46.65 43.28
CA ALA A 549 33.08 45.89 42.20
C ALA A 549 31.59 45.67 42.49
N VAL A 550 30.79 45.60 41.43
CA VAL A 550 29.37 45.28 41.52
C VAL A 550 29.07 44.06 40.67
N THR A 551 28.48 43.04 41.27
CA THR A 551 27.98 41.86 40.58
C THR A 551 26.46 41.81 40.70
N ILE A 552 25.78 41.85 39.55
CA ILE A 552 24.34 41.65 39.47
C ILE A 552 24.12 40.23 38.96
N THR A 553 23.52 39.36 39.77
CA THR A 553 23.12 38.02 39.34
C THR A 553 21.64 38.00 39.06
N ILE A 554 21.28 37.63 37.83
CA ILE A 554 19.89 37.39 37.45
C ILE A 554 19.68 35.88 37.48
N THR A 555 18.79 35.42 38.35
CA THR A 555 18.39 34.01 38.46
C THR A 555 16.94 33.86 38.04
N ILE A 556 16.73 33.07 37.00
CA ILE A 556 15.43 32.76 36.43
C ILE A 556 15.13 31.29 36.78
N PRO A 557 14.11 31.01 37.60
CA PRO A 557 13.72 29.64 37.92
C PRO A 557 13.14 28.94 36.69
N ALA A 558 12.95 27.62 36.75
CA ALA A 558 12.16 26.92 35.74
C ALA A 558 10.69 27.34 35.89
N PHE A 559 10.04 27.67 34.78
CA PHE A 559 8.62 28.05 34.73
C PHE A 559 7.99 27.53 33.44
N ASN A 560 6.67 27.61 33.35
CA ASN A 560 5.94 27.15 32.17
C ASN A 560 5.36 28.34 31.41
N LEU A 561 5.18 28.18 30.10
CA LEU A 561 4.45 29.12 29.25
C LEU A 561 3.19 28.43 28.73
N VAL A 562 2.12 29.20 28.61
CA VAL A 562 0.86 28.79 27.99
C VAL A 562 0.50 29.77 26.90
N LEU A 563 0.12 29.26 25.73
CA LEU A 563 -0.44 30.06 24.65
C LEU A 563 -1.96 29.93 24.64
N THR A 564 -2.65 31.06 24.57
CA THR A 564 -4.08 31.12 24.31
C THR A 564 -4.31 31.67 22.90
N TYR A 565 -5.16 30.99 22.14
CA TYR A 565 -5.60 31.38 20.81
C TYR A 565 -7.11 31.14 20.69
N ASP A 566 -7.83 32.11 20.15
CA ASP A 566 -9.30 32.11 20.06
C ASP A 566 -10.03 31.75 21.37
N GLY A 567 -9.46 32.19 22.51
CA GLY A 567 -10.01 31.94 23.84
C GLY A 567 -9.76 30.54 24.41
N ASN A 568 -9.10 29.65 23.66
CA ASN A 568 -8.68 28.33 24.11
C ASN A 568 -7.17 28.30 24.38
N ILE A 569 -6.76 27.45 25.31
CA ILE A 569 -5.33 27.15 25.50
C ILE A 569 -4.93 26.14 24.42
N THR A 570 -3.92 26.48 23.63
CA THR A 570 -3.55 25.72 22.42
C THR A 570 -2.10 25.27 22.38
N ASP A 571 -1.25 25.78 23.28
CA ASP A 571 0.14 25.35 23.39
C ASP A 571 0.67 25.49 24.83
N TYR A 572 1.66 24.65 25.18
CA TYR A 572 2.28 24.57 26.50
C TYR A 572 3.76 24.25 26.42
N SER A 573 4.59 25.03 27.11
CA SER A 573 6.04 24.84 27.09
C SER A 573 6.66 24.89 28.48
N LYS A 574 7.60 24.00 28.76
CA LYS A 574 8.39 23.97 30.00
C LYS A 574 9.73 24.67 29.74
N LEU A 575 9.97 25.84 30.33
CA LEU A 575 11.24 26.54 30.16
C LEU A 575 12.25 26.14 31.26
N PRO A 576 13.52 25.88 30.91
CA PRO A 576 14.55 25.54 31.88
C PRO A 576 14.98 26.76 32.71
N ALA A 577 15.44 26.50 33.93
CA ALA A 577 16.04 27.53 34.79
C ALA A 577 17.35 28.06 34.18
N HIS A 578 17.67 29.33 34.45
CA HIS A 578 18.94 29.96 34.07
C HIS A 578 19.46 30.90 35.16
N SER A 579 20.78 31.10 35.23
CA SER A 579 21.38 32.08 36.12
C SER A 579 22.62 32.69 35.49
N SER A 580 22.65 34.01 35.33
CA SER A 580 23.76 34.72 34.69
C SER A 580 24.25 35.90 35.54
N PRO A 581 25.58 35.98 35.84
CA PRO A 581 26.16 37.11 36.54
C PRO A 581 26.66 38.21 35.57
N ILE A 582 26.19 39.44 35.78
CA ILE A 582 26.67 40.66 35.12
C ILE A 582 27.65 41.38 36.06
N ARG A 583 28.91 41.51 35.65
CA ARG A 583 29.97 42.14 36.46
C ARG A 583 30.33 43.54 36.00
N TYR A 584 30.54 44.45 36.94
CA TYR A 584 31.07 45.80 36.73
C TYR A 584 32.37 45.98 37.51
N ASN A 585 33.36 46.66 36.90
CA ASN A 585 34.72 46.82 37.45
C ASN A 585 35.45 45.50 37.79
N ASP A 586 35.48 44.54 36.85
CA ASP A 586 36.33 43.34 36.96
C ASP A 586 37.78 43.69 36.56
N ALA A 587 38.79 43.21 37.31
CA ALA A 587 40.23 43.44 37.07
C ALA A 587 40.71 43.01 35.67
N THR A 588 39.92 42.22 34.94
CA THR A 588 40.19 41.76 33.58
C THR A 588 39.58 42.64 32.47
N ASN A 589 38.77 43.64 32.81
CA ASN A 589 38.01 44.47 31.87
C ASN A 589 38.56 45.91 31.83
N THR A 590 38.95 46.40 30.65
CA THR A 590 39.63 47.70 30.45
C THR A 590 38.73 48.94 30.64
N ASN A 591 37.43 48.74 30.86
CA ASN A 591 36.48 49.82 31.16
C ASN A 591 36.45 50.09 32.67
N ALA A 592 37.52 50.69 33.20
CA ALA A 592 37.50 51.23 34.55
C ALA A 592 36.39 52.30 34.64
N LEU A 593 35.38 52.11 35.49
CA LEU A 593 34.40 53.17 35.77
C LEU A 593 35.18 54.39 36.30
N SER A 594 35.13 55.49 35.55
CA SER A 594 35.58 56.78 36.05
C SER A 594 34.68 57.21 37.20
N VAL A 595 35.27 57.82 38.22
CA VAL A 595 34.71 58.14 39.54
C VAL A 595 33.49 59.10 39.51
N THR A 596 32.96 59.41 38.33
CA THR A 596 31.78 60.27 38.13
C THR A 596 31.09 59.92 36.81
N GLY A 597 30.18 58.94 36.83
CA GLY A 597 29.36 58.60 35.65
C GLY A 597 28.47 57.37 35.86
N ALA A 598 27.31 57.37 35.19
CA ALA A 598 26.44 56.20 35.09
C ALA A 598 26.95 55.25 33.98
N SER A 599 26.99 53.96 34.24
CA SER A 599 27.28 52.91 33.28
C SER A 599 26.07 52.00 33.12
N THR A 600 25.62 51.81 31.88
CA THR A 600 24.52 50.92 31.55
C THR A 600 25.06 49.66 30.85
N LYS A 601 24.55 48.49 31.23
CA LYS A 601 24.73 47.25 30.47
C LYS A 601 23.36 46.67 30.17
N THR A 602 23.23 46.18 28.95
CA THR A 602 22.09 45.38 28.52
C THR A 602 22.53 43.93 28.46
N SER A 603 21.73 43.04 29.04
CA SER A 603 21.89 41.60 28.90
C SER A 603 20.56 41.00 28.46
N ASN A 604 20.64 40.13 27.46
CA ASN A 604 19.51 39.38 26.94
C ASN A 604 19.72 37.90 27.23
N ILE A 605 18.69 37.27 27.76
CA ILE A 605 18.60 35.83 27.97
C ILE A 605 17.45 35.35 27.09
N ARG A 606 17.75 34.54 26.09
CA ARG A 606 16.77 34.07 25.10
C ARG A 606 16.67 32.56 25.14
N TRP A 607 15.45 32.05 25.13
CA TRP A 607 15.11 30.67 24.82
C TRP A 607 14.42 30.65 23.47
N ALA A 608 14.93 29.85 22.55
CA ALA A 608 14.36 29.66 21.23
C ALA A 608 14.14 28.16 20.98
N THR A 609 13.05 27.80 20.31
CA THR A 609 12.85 26.44 19.82
C THR A 609 13.40 26.28 18.40
N ASP A 610 13.91 25.08 18.10
CA ASP A 610 14.26 24.71 16.73
C ASP A 610 13.00 24.37 15.92
N ASP A 611 12.07 23.57 16.45
CA ASP A 611 10.76 23.26 15.82
C ASP A 611 9.63 23.69 16.77
N PRO A 612 8.77 24.66 16.41
CA PRO A 612 7.70 25.17 17.27
C PRO A 612 6.70 24.12 17.73
N ARG A 613 6.52 23.05 16.95
CA ARG A 613 5.61 21.94 17.28
C ARG A 613 6.20 20.95 18.27
N GLN A 614 7.48 21.13 18.62
CA GLN A 614 8.16 20.39 19.67
C GLN A 614 8.83 21.39 20.60
N ASN A 615 8.02 22.01 21.46
CA ASN A 615 8.45 22.99 22.45
C ASN A 615 7.99 22.62 23.88
N LEU A 616 7.42 21.43 24.07
CA LEU A 616 6.81 20.99 25.33
C LEU A 616 7.83 20.84 26.45
N ASN A 617 8.97 20.20 26.18
CA ASN A 617 9.94 19.80 27.18
C ASN A 617 11.07 20.84 27.31
N SER A 618 11.65 20.95 28.50
CA SER A 618 12.72 21.92 28.76
C SER A 618 13.99 21.70 27.95
N SER A 619 14.23 20.48 27.46
CA SER A 619 15.33 20.16 26.56
C SER A 619 15.06 20.50 25.10
N ASP A 620 13.83 20.87 24.74
CA ASP A 620 13.48 21.32 23.39
C ASP A 620 13.95 22.78 23.14
N TRP A 621 14.22 23.53 24.22
CA TRP A 621 14.59 24.93 24.18
C TRP A 621 16.11 25.13 24.15
N VAL A 622 16.59 25.92 23.19
CA VAL A 622 17.98 26.37 23.07
C VAL A 622 18.15 27.70 23.80
N LEU A 623 19.07 27.72 24.76
CA LEU A 623 19.41 28.91 25.53
C LEU A 623 20.54 29.71 24.85
N GLU A 624 20.31 31.00 24.62
CA GLU A 624 21.30 31.98 24.17
C GLU A 624 21.51 33.04 25.27
N ASP A 625 22.74 33.14 25.80
CA ASP A 625 23.15 34.11 26.82
C ASP A 625 24.40 34.89 26.35
N GLY A 626 24.42 36.22 26.52
CA GLY A 626 25.65 37.02 26.44
C GLY A 626 25.81 38.01 25.27
N GLY A 627 24.75 38.38 24.55
CA GLY A 627 24.82 39.35 23.45
C GLY A 627 24.20 40.72 23.76
N ALA A 628 24.90 41.81 23.37
CA ALA A 628 24.30 43.14 23.21
C ALA A 628 23.40 43.16 21.96
N VAL A 629 22.28 42.43 22.03
CA VAL A 629 21.27 42.40 20.96
C VAL A 629 20.39 43.63 21.14
N ILE A 630 20.33 44.45 20.09
CA ILE A 630 19.33 45.51 19.91
C ILE A 630 17.96 44.84 19.99
N ILE A 631 17.04 45.35 20.81
CA ILE A 631 15.64 44.87 20.93
C ILE A 631 15.15 44.50 19.53
N PRO A 632 14.97 43.19 19.20
CA PRO A 632 14.59 42.82 17.86
C PRO A 632 13.18 43.37 17.58
N THR A 633 13.01 44.04 16.44
CA THR A 633 11.70 44.12 15.80
C THR A 633 11.36 42.72 15.30
N SER A 634 10.15 42.23 15.58
CA SER A 634 9.64 40.90 15.20
C SER A 634 10.13 40.45 13.81
N PRO A 635 10.74 39.24 13.67
CA PRO A 635 10.86 38.18 14.68
C PRO A 635 11.92 38.42 15.78
N ILE A 636 11.73 37.80 16.94
CA ILE A 636 12.71 37.82 18.06
C ILE A 636 13.89 36.94 17.66
N GLY A 637 14.98 37.52 17.17
CA GLY A 637 16.23 36.81 16.87
C GLY A 637 16.33 36.23 15.45
N VAL A 638 17.27 35.30 15.24
CA VAL A 638 17.60 34.71 13.92
C VAL A 638 17.28 33.22 13.78
N GLN A 639 17.09 32.50 14.90
CA GLN A 639 16.70 31.09 14.88
C GLN A 639 15.24 30.96 14.44
N ASN A 640 14.96 29.94 13.62
CA ASN A 640 13.63 29.61 13.11
C ASN A 640 12.87 30.76 12.39
N THR A 641 13.58 31.80 11.92
CA THR A 641 12.98 32.98 11.24
C THR A 641 12.29 32.68 9.91
N LEU A 642 12.40 31.47 9.41
CA LEU A 642 11.74 30.99 8.20
C LEU A 642 10.94 29.71 8.43
N SER A 643 10.58 29.34 9.67
CA SER A 643 9.91 28.05 9.94
C SER A 643 10.69 26.85 9.34
N MET A 644 12.00 26.96 9.23
CA MET A 644 12.86 25.98 8.58
C MET A 644 13.96 25.57 9.56
N PRO A 645 14.48 24.33 9.48
CA PRO A 645 15.69 23.96 10.23
C PRO A 645 16.78 24.98 9.92
N ALA A 646 17.20 25.73 10.94
CA ALA A 646 17.84 27.05 10.82
C ALA A 646 19.26 27.05 10.21
N SER A 647 19.65 26.01 9.48
CA SER A 647 20.87 26.05 8.69
C SER A 647 20.73 25.25 7.39
N ALA A 648 21.13 25.88 6.29
CA ALA A 648 21.47 25.19 5.03
C ALA A 648 22.55 24.10 5.21
N ALA A 649 23.16 23.97 6.41
CA ALA A 649 24.07 22.89 6.79
C ALA A 649 23.34 21.68 7.38
N ALA A 650 22.29 21.85 8.18
CA ALA A 650 21.44 20.76 8.69
C ALA A 650 20.65 20.08 7.55
N ALA A 651 20.35 20.83 6.50
CA ALA A 651 19.67 20.42 5.26
C ALA A 651 20.32 19.27 4.46
N THR A 652 21.47 18.75 4.90
CA THR A 652 22.18 17.64 4.23
C THR A 652 22.20 16.35 5.04
N THR A 653 21.65 16.35 6.26
CA THR A 653 21.73 15.17 7.14
C THR A 653 20.55 14.25 6.86
N ALA A 654 20.83 12.98 6.56
CA ALA A 654 19.90 11.96 6.09
C ALA A 654 18.82 11.49 7.12
N GLY A 655 18.27 12.40 7.93
CA GLY A 655 17.39 12.08 9.05
C GLY A 655 16.44 13.19 9.51
N GLN A 656 16.11 14.18 8.66
CA GLN A 656 15.08 15.19 8.96
C GLN A 656 14.16 15.40 7.75
N ASP A 657 12.93 15.87 7.98
CA ASP A 657 11.99 16.34 6.96
C ASP A 657 12.49 17.68 6.39
N TYR A 658 12.97 17.65 5.15
CA TYR A 658 13.57 18.83 4.49
C TYR A 658 12.59 19.46 3.52
N GLU A 659 12.39 20.75 3.68
CA GLU A 659 11.52 21.54 2.83
C GLU A 659 12.24 22.80 2.35
N ALA A 660 12.04 23.18 1.09
CA ALA A 660 12.78 24.27 0.44
C ALA A 660 12.13 25.66 0.59
N SER A 661 10.94 25.76 1.20
CA SER A 661 10.17 27.01 1.28
C SER A 661 9.15 27.05 2.43
N LEU A 662 8.96 28.25 2.99
CA LEU A 662 7.92 28.65 3.97
C LEU A 662 6.48 28.34 3.54
N LEU A 663 6.18 28.41 2.23
CA LEU A 663 4.85 28.15 1.66
C LEU A 663 4.74 26.71 1.10
N GLY A 664 5.69 25.85 1.45
CA GLY A 664 5.80 24.51 0.90
C GLY A 664 6.38 23.50 1.87
N MET A 665 6.34 23.77 3.19
CA MET A 665 6.62 22.70 4.13
C MET A 665 5.54 21.64 4.00
N SER A 666 5.90 20.40 3.67
CA SER A 666 5.02 19.22 3.73
C SER A 666 4.21 19.15 5.03
N THR A 667 4.78 19.73 6.10
CA THR A 667 4.34 19.59 7.49
C THR A 667 3.52 20.78 8.02
N ALA A 668 3.34 21.85 7.23
CA ALA A 668 2.55 23.03 7.60
C ALA A 668 1.08 22.89 7.14
N TYR A 669 0.50 21.72 7.37
CA TYR A 669 -0.88 21.44 7.02
C TYR A 669 -1.54 20.62 8.11
N ILE A 670 -2.68 21.12 8.59
CA ILE A 670 -3.62 20.37 9.41
C ILE A 670 -5.00 20.53 8.78
N ARG A 671 -5.70 19.41 8.66
CA ARG A 671 -7.00 19.34 8.00
C ARG A 671 -8.14 19.88 8.88
N ASN A 672 -8.11 19.58 10.18
CA ASN A 672 -9.24 19.74 11.13
C ASN A 672 -10.50 19.01 10.64
N ALA A 673 -10.33 17.83 10.07
CA ALA A 673 -11.40 16.96 9.60
C ALA A 673 -10.85 15.55 9.33
N PRO A 674 -11.71 14.52 9.20
CA PRO A 674 -11.26 13.18 8.85
C PRO A 674 -10.41 13.18 7.56
N MET A 675 -9.34 12.38 7.54
CA MET A 675 -8.45 12.27 6.38
C MET A 675 -9.21 11.87 5.12
N VAL A 676 -8.83 12.46 3.99
CA VAL A 676 -9.34 12.13 2.65
C VAL A 676 -8.33 11.34 1.82
N SER A 677 -7.06 11.26 2.27
CA SER A 677 -6.02 10.45 1.64
C SER A 677 -5.07 9.85 2.67
N PRO A 678 -4.57 8.61 2.48
CA PRO A 678 -3.45 8.10 3.28
C PRO A 678 -2.17 8.93 3.15
N TRP A 679 -2.03 9.72 2.08
CA TRP A 679 -0.89 10.63 1.88
C TRP A 679 -0.74 11.65 3.00
N GLU A 680 -1.85 12.03 3.64
CA GLU A 680 -1.88 13.00 4.73
C GLU A 680 -1.13 12.56 5.98
N LEU A 681 -0.91 11.25 6.15
CA LEU A 681 -0.08 10.73 7.23
C LEU A 681 1.32 11.36 7.23
N GLY A 682 1.87 11.67 6.05
CA GLY A 682 3.16 12.34 5.87
C GLY A 682 3.26 13.75 6.45
N THR A 683 2.13 14.36 6.82
CA THR A 683 2.08 15.70 7.43
C THR A 683 2.16 15.67 8.95
N ILE A 684 1.94 14.50 9.56
CA ILE A 684 1.81 14.34 11.01
C ILE A 684 3.18 14.35 11.68
N HIS A 685 3.36 15.22 12.67
CA HIS A 685 4.61 15.34 13.44
C HIS A 685 4.87 14.10 14.32
N ARG A 686 6.12 13.64 14.38
CA ARG A 686 6.57 12.40 15.03
C ARG A 686 7.09 12.60 16.47
N GLY A 687 6.84 13.76 17.05
CA GLY A 687 7.36 14.13 18.38
C GLY A 687 8.90 14.20 18.41
N ALA A 688 9.53 14.64 17.31
CA ALA A 688 10.97 14.93 17.24
C ALA A 688 11.23 16.03 16.19
N LEU A 689 12.39 16.69 16.31
CA LEU A 689 12.64 17.98 15.68
C LEU A 689 12.66 17.78 14.17
N TRP A 690 11.73 18.43 13.46
CA TRP A 690 11.61 18.29 12.01
C TRP A 690 11.41 16.84 11.55
N GLU A 691 10.73 16.00 12.35
CA GLU A 691 10.36 14.64 11.95
C GLU A 691 8.83 14.54 11.81
N THR A 692 8.38 14.03 10.65
CA THR A 692 7.01 13.58 10.40
C THR A 692 6.93 12.06 10.29
N ILE A 693 5.74 11.49 10.10
CA ILE A 693 5.63 10.07 9.75
C ILE A 693 6.27 9.86 8.38
N ASN A 694 7.41 9.17 8.34
CA ASN A 694 8.21 9.00 7.12
C ASN A 694 7.67 7.86 6.25
N LEU A 695 6.87 8.17 5.24
CA LEU A 695 6.32 7.18 4.31
C LEU A 695 7.31 6.74 3.22
N LYS A 696 8.46 7.40 3.08
CA LYS A 696 9.43 7.18 1.98
C LYS A 696 10.29 5.92 2.12
N LYS A 697 10.28 5.29 3.30
CA LYS A 697 11.03 4.06 3.57
C LYS A 697 10.23 3.08 4.41
N TYR A 698 10.48 1.80 4.16
CA TYR A 698 9.95 0.71 4.95
C TYR A 698 11.02 0.15 5.87
N ASN A 699 10.68 0.03 7.15
CA ASN A 699 11.57 -0.54 8.15
C ASN A 699 11.62 -2.07 7.98
N THR A 700 12.72 -2.55 7.42
CA THR A 700 12.99 -3.98 7.25
C THR A 700 13.58 -4.63 8.49
N ALA A 701 14.16 -3.84 9.40
CA ALA A 701 14.75 -4.36 10.63
C ALA A 701 13.69 -5.04 11.45
N THR A 702 12.46 -4.50 11.55
CA THR A 702 11.40 -5.11 12.35
C THR A 702 10.98 -6.51 11.93
N ALA A 703 11.44 -7.07 10.82
CA ALA A 703 10.99 -8.33 10.23
C ALA A 703 11.43 -9.64 10.96
N SER A 704 10.92 -9.94 12.17
CA SER A 704 10.68 -11.30 12.77
C SER A 704 10.85 -11.32 14.31
N PRO A 705 10.09 -12.08 15.13
CA PRO A 705 8.84 -12.81 14.89
C PRO A 705 7.59 -11.96 15.23
N TYR A 706 7.76 -10.66 15.46
CA TYR A 706 6.67 -9.68 15.60
C TYR A 706 6.75 -8.61 14.49
N PRO A 707 6.75 -9.00 13.19
CA PRO A 707 7.52 -8.29 12.18
C PRO A 707 7.15 -6.83 11.83
N ASN A 708 6.03 -6.29 12.34
CA ASN A 708 5.31 -5.22 11.66
C ASN A 708 4.84 -4.06 12.56
N LEU A 709 5.17 -4.05 13.86
CA LEU A 709 4.35 -3.32 14.83
C LEU A 709 4.95 -2.05 15.44
N VAL A 710 6.21 -1.74 15.13
CA VAL A 710 6.98 -0.87 16.02
C VAL A 710 7.65 0.25 15.23
N MET A 711 7.31 1.48 15.59
CA MET A 711 8.08 2.68 15.22
C MET A 711 9.58 2.48 15.51
N GLY A 712 10.41 2.63 14.48
CA GLY A 712 11.87 2.56 14.57
C GLY A 712 12.56 3.93 14.60
N ALA A 713 13.83 4.00 14.20
CA ALA A 713 14.48 5.28 13.95
C ALA A 713 13.85 5.97 12.72
N TYR A 714 13.87 7.31 12.68
CA TYR A 714 13.29 8.05 11.55
C TYR A 714 13.94 7.69 10.20
N SER A 715 15.24 7.37 10.20
CA SER A 715 15.99 6.94 9.02
C SER A 715 15.53 5.62 8.41
N ASP A 716 14.87 4.76 9.21
CA ASP A 716 14.38 3.44 8.80
C ASP A 716 13.00 3.54 8.12
N GLY A 717 12.30 4.64 8.38
CA GLY A 717 10.98 4.92 7.83
C GLY A 717 9.84 4.29 8.61
N ASP A 718 8.64 4.73 8.27
CA ASP A 718 7.37 4.42 8.93
C ASP A 718 6.36 3.80 7.96
N ALA A 719 6.73 3.47 6.73
CA ALA A 719 5.81 2.91 5.72
C ALA A 719 5.13 1.60 6.15
N ASN A 720 5.60 0.95 7.22
CA ASN A 720 4.92 -0.16 7.88
C ASN A 720 3.47 0.20 8.28
N ILE A 721 3.20 1.46 8.67
CA ILE A 721 1.85 1.97 9.00
C ILE A 721 0.86 1.77 7.85
N LEU A 722 1.35 1.82 6.60
CA LEU A 722 0.50 1.77 5.41
C LEU A 722 -0.27 0.46 5.32
N ASP A 723 0.21 -0.66 5.88
CA ASP A 723 -0.55 -1.91 5.85
C ASP A 723 -1.67 -1.95 6.91
N HIS A 724 -1.60 -1.10 7.93
CA HIS A 724 -2.51 -1.09 9.08
C HIS A 724 -3.71 -0.15 8.92
N ILE A 725 -3.81 0.62 7.83
CA ILE A 725 -4.83 1.65 7.63
C ILE A 725 -5.83 1.32 6.52
N LYS A 726 -7.01 1.93 6.53
CA LYS A 726 -8.01 1.90 5.46
C LYS A 726 -8.76 3.22 5.38
N MET A 727 -9.44 3.48 4.26
CA MET A 727 -10.19 4.73 4.03
C MET A 727 -11.72 4.53 4.04
N THR A 728 -12.19 3.35 4.46
CA THR A 728 -13.60 2.98 4.46
C THR A 728 -14.02 2.34 5.79
N SER A 729 -15.30 2.49 6.13
CA SER A 729 -15.91 1.77 7.25
C SER A 729 -16.16 0.29 6.93
N GLU A 730 -16.13 -0.09 5.66
CA GLU A 730 -16.28 -1.47 5.23
C GLU A 730 -15.11 -2.33 5.72
N ASN A 731 -15.40 -3.58 6.09
CA ASN A 731 -14.36 -4.55 6.46
C ASN A 731 -13.89 -5.38 5.27
N GLU A 732 -14.51 -5.19 4.11
CA GLU A 732 -14.13 -5.85 2.88
C GLU A 732 -14.38 -4.92 1.68
N THR A 733 -13.42 -4.87 0.75
CA THR A 733 -13.41 -3.95 -0.40
C THR A 733 -13.22 -4.73 -1.70
N TYR A 734 -13.92 -4.33 -2.77
CA TYR A 734 -13.73 -4.90 -4.11
C TYR A 734 -12.66 -4.16 -4.91
N GLY A 735 -11.96 -4.89 -5.78
CA GLY A 735 -11.11 -4.30 -6.81
C GLY A 735 -9.75 -3.78 -6.35
N LEU A 736 -9.33 -4.08 -5.11
CA LEU A 736 -7.96 -3.82 -4.66
C LEU A 736 -6.94 -4.52 -5.59
N VAL A 737 -5.88 -3.80 -5.95
CA VAL A 737 -4.84 -4.30 -6.84
C VAL A 737 -3.82 -5.10 -6.03
N ASN A 738 -3.65 -6.37 -6.38
CA ASN A 738 -2.58 -7.18 -5.81
C ASN A 738 -1.24 -6.81 -6.46
N LEU A 739 -0.32 -6.24 -5.68
CA LEU A 739 0.99 -5.80 -6.17
C LEU A 739 1.85 -6.97 -6.68
N LYS A 740 1.60 -8.21 -6.21
CA LYS A 740 2.30 -9.41 -6.68
C LYS A 740 1.89 -9.86 -8.09
N THR A 741 1.03 -9.11 -8.78
CA THR A 741 0.64 -9.40 -10.16
C THR A 741 1.84 -9.48 -11.11
N SER A 742 1.84 -10.46 -12.02
CA SER A 742 2.82 -10.54 -13.10
C SER A 742 2.54 -9.53 -14.23
N ASN A 743 1.37 -8.89 -14.21
CA ASN A 743 0.92 -7.98 -15.26
C ASN A 743 1.31 -6.51 -15.00
N GLN A 744 2.29 -6.04 -15.78
CA GLN A 744 2.75 -4.65 -15.74
C GLN A 744 1.68 -3.64 -16.20
N GLU A 745 0.75 -4.04 -17.06
CA GLU A 745 -0.30 -3.16 -17.57
C GLU A 745 -1.34 -2.83 -16.49
N VAL A 746 -1.66 -3.79 -15.63
CA VAL A 746 -2.53 -3.55 -14.46
C VAL A 746 -1.84 -2.62 -13.46
N LEU A 747 -0.55 -2.85 -13.19
CA LEU A 747 0.24 -1.95 -12.33
C LEU A 747 0.39 -0.55 -12.95
N ARG A 748 0.49 -0.44 -14.28
CA ARG A 748 0.51 0.87 -14.94
C ARG A 748 -0.79 1.62 -14.68
N ALA A 749 -1.95 0.97 -14.82
CA ALA A 749 -3.24 1.58 -14.50
C ALA A 749 -3.32 2.07 -13.04
N LEU A 750 -2.74 1.34 -12.09
CA LEU A 750 -2.65 1.76 -10.68
C LEU A 750 -1.86 3.08 -10.50
N PHE A 751 -0.73 3.25 -11.19
CA PHE A 751 0.11 4.45 -10.99
C PHE A 751 -0.27 5.62 -11.89
N MET A 752 -0.89 5.35 -13.03
CA MET A 752 -1.22 6.39 -14.00
C MET A 752 -2.19 7.41 -13.40
N GLY A 753 -1.91 8.68 -13.63
CA GLY A 753 -2.76 9.77 -13.20
C GLY A 753 -2.69 10.16 -11.74
N ILE A 754 -1.78 9.58 -10.95
CA ILE A 754 -1.51 10.10 -9.62
C ILE A 754 -0.90 11.52 -9.75
N PRO A 755 -1.51 12.57 -9.16
CA PRO A 755 -0.92 13.91 -9.10
C PRO A 755 0.25 13.90 -8.12
N VAL A 756 1.41 14.36 -8.58
CA VAL A 756 2.64 14.39 -7.78
C VAL A 756 2.98 15.85 -7.49
N SER A 757 2.38 16.36 -6.40
CA SER A 757 2.48 17.75 -5.95
C SER A 757 2.67 17.83 -4.43
N ALA A 758 2.86 19.03 -3.89
CA ALA A 758 2.92 19.30 -2.45
C ALA A 758 1.66 19.99 -1.91
N ASP A 759 0.59 20.10 -2.71
CA ASP A 759 -0.60 20.87 -2.34
C ASP A 759 -1.63 20.01 -1.58
N TYR A 760 -1.52 20.02 -0.25
CA TYR A 760 -2.52 19.39 0.62
C TYR A 760 -3.84 20.16 0.72
N ASN A 761 -3.83 21.50 0.56
CA ASN A 761 -5.04 22.32 0.61
C ASN A 761 -5.96 22.02 -0.58
N GLY A 762 -5.36 21.82 -1.76
CA GLY A 762 -6.04 21.50 -3.01
C GLY A 762 -6.22 20.00 -3.29
N ILE A 763 -5.95 19.11 -2.32
CA ILE A 763 -5.85 17.65 -2.54
C ILE A 763 -7.04 17.01 -3.28
N LEU A 764 -8.28 17.49 -3.06
CA LEU A 764 -9.50 17.01 -3.72
C LEU A 764 -9.73 17.58 -5.12
N SER A 765 -8.83 18.44 -5.59
CA SER A 765 -8.89 19.11 -6.88
C SER A 765 -7.54 19.13 -7.59
N ASP A 766 -6.53 18.47 -7.04
CA ASP A 766 -5.17 18.53 -7.55
C ASP A 766 -5.05 17.73 -8.84
N THR A 767 -4.79 18.44 -9.93
CA THR A 767 -4.52 17.87 -11.25
C THR A 767 -3.09 18.14 -11.71
N SER A 768 -2.20 18.54 -10.79
CA SER A 768 -0.86 19.01 -11.09
C SER A 768 0.12 17.86 -11.30
N ASN A 769 0.96 17.97 -12.33
CA ASN A 769 2.05 17.03 -12.64
C ASN A 769 1.67 15.54 -12.51
N PRO A 770 0.59 15.09 -13.17
CA PRO A 770 0.15 13.71 -13.03
C PRO A 770 1.12 12.73 -13.68
N ILE A 771 1.23 11.53 -13.11
CA ILE A 771 2.04 10.46 -13.69
C ILE A 771 1.48 10.07 -15.07
N THR A 772 2.29 10.24 -16.11
CA THR A 772 1.95 9.87 -17.48
C THR A 772 1.97 8.35 -17.68
N ALA A 773 1.32 7.85 -18.73
CA ALA A 773 1.35 6.43 -19.09
C ALA A 773 2.77 5.84 -19.19
N SER A 774 3.72 6.59 -19.75
CA SER A 774 5.12 6.14 -19.86
C SER A 774 5.79 6.00 -18.49
N ASN A 775 5.65 7.02 -17.63
CA ASN A 775 6.25 6.99 -16.29
C ASN A 775 5.61 5.92 -15.40
N ALA A 776 4.28 5.79 -15.47
CA ALA A 776 3.56 4.71 -14.79
C ALA A 776 4.04 3.33 -15.26
N GLY A 777 4.32 3.17 -16.56
CA GLY A 777 4.89 1.93 -17.10
C GLY A 777 6.27 1.60 -16.54
N THR A 778 7.13 2.60 -16.37
CA THR A 778 8.45 2.44 -15.73
C THR A 778 8.33 2.07 -14.26
N ILE A 779 7.49 2.79 -13.50
CA ILE A 779 7.26 2.48 -12.07
C ILE A 779 6.72 1.06 -11.91
N ALA A 780 5.74 0.67 -12.72
CA ALA A 780 5.19 -0.69 -12.74
C ALA A 780 6.26 -1.76 -13.01
N GLY A 781 7.19 -1.50 -13.94
CA GLY A 781 8.33 -2.40 -14.21
C GLY A 781 9.30 -2.51 -13.03
N ASN A 782 9.57 -1.39 -12.34
CA ASN A 782 10.44 -1.36 -11.17
C ASN A 782 9.82 -2.11 -9.98
N VAL A 783 8.53 -1.91 -9.71
CA VAL A 783 7.73 -2.63 -8.70
C VAL A 783 7.78 -4.14 -8.95
N LYS A 784 7.56 -4.58 -10.18
CA LYS A 784 7.64 -5.99 -10.56
C LYS A 784 9.04 -6.57 -10.34
N THR A 785 10.08 -5.82 -10.71
CA THR A 785 11.48 -6.22 -10.51
C THR A 785 11.80 -6.36 -9.01
N TYR A 786 11.34 -5.40 -8.20
CA TYR A 786 11.51 -5.43 -6.75
C TYR A 786 10.85 -6.67 -6.12
N ILE A 787 9.58 -6.92 -6.45
CA ILE A 787 8.83 -8.07 -5.93
C ILE A 787 9.45 -9.40 -6.39
N SER A 788 10.00 -9.48 -7.60
CA SER A 788 10.67 -10.70 -8.08
C SER A 788 11.97 -11.02 -7.34
N SER A 789 12.57 -10.04 -6.66
CA SER A 789 13.84 -10.17 -5.94
C SER A 789 13.69 -10.17 -4.41
N HIS A 790 12.50 -9.87 -3.89
CA HIS A 790 12.22 -9.75 -2.45
C HIS A 790 10.97 -10.53 -2.06
N SER A 791 10.98 -11.12 -0.87
CA SER A 791 9.79 -11.80 -0.32
C SER A 791 8.85 -10.79 0.35
N VAL A 792 8.18 -9.99 -0.47
CA VAL A 792 7.34 -8.88 0.02
C VAL A 792 6.09 -9.41 0.74
N LYS A 793 5.87 -8.96 1.97
CA LYS A 793 4.74 -9.39 2.83
C LYS A 793 3.70 -8.30 3.10
N ASN A 794 4.14 -7.05 3.19
CA ASN A 794 3.28 -5.90 3.51
C ASN A 794 3.28 -4.91 2.35
N ARG A 795 2.14 -4.27 2.09
CA ARG A 795 2.07 -3.29 0.98
C ARG A 795 2.99 -2.09 1.16
N GLY A 796 3.33 -1.72 2.41
CA GLY A 796 4.28 -0.65 2.71
C GLY A 796 5.71 -0.92 2.24
N GLU A 797 6.11 -2.19 2.10
CA GLU A 797 7.48 -2.56 1.69
C GLU A 797 7.77 -2.17 0.24
N ILE A 798 6.73 -1.98 -0.59
CA ILE A 798 6.91 -1.61 -2.00
C ILE A 798 7.49 -0.21 -2.19
N VAL A 799 7.45 0.62 -1.15
CA VAL A 799 8.07 1.95 -1.10
C VAL A 799 9.55 1.92 -1.46
N ASN A 800 10.24 0.80 -1.17
CA ASN A 800 11.66 0.64 -1.47
C ASN A 800 11.94 0.33 -2.95
N ALA A 801 10.91 0.17 -3.79
CA ALA A 801 11.07 0.04 -5.23
C ALA A 801 11.49 1.38 -5.85
N SER A 802 12.37 1.33 -6.87
CA SER A 802 12.83 2.55 -7.54
C SER A 802 11.70 3.24 -8.31
N GLY A 803 11.68 4.57 -8.31
CA GLY A 803 10.63 5.39 -8.91
C GLY A 803 9.47 5.74 -7.97
N MET A 804 9.45 5.20 -6.75
CA MET A 804 8.42 5.52 -5.75
C MET A 804 8.69 6.87 -5.06
N SER A 805 9.92 7.09 -4.56
CA SER A 805 10.32 8.28 -3.78
C SER A 805 11.72 8.84 -4.11
N ASP A 806 12.38 8.34 -5.15
CA ASP A 806 13.82 8.52 -5.42
C ASP A 806 14.17 9.39 -6.64
N ALA A 807 13.21 10.15 -7.18
CA ALA A 807 13.35 10.99 -8.38
C ALA A 807 13.87 10.26 -9.65
N ALA A 808 13.97 8.93 -9.63
CA ALA A 808 14.48 8.14 -10.75
C ALA A 808 13.54 8.18 -11.98
N VAL A 809 12.24 8.37 -11.73
CA VAL A 809 11.20 8.48 -12.77
C VAL A 809 10.61 9.89 -12.80
N MET A 810 10.34 10.47 -11.63
CA MET A 810 9.74 11.81 -11.49
C MET A 810 10.79 12.81 -10.98
N THR A 811 11.36 13.61 -11.88
CA THR A 811 12.50 14.51 -11.57
C THR A 811 12.15 15.66 -10.63
N ASN A 812 10.86 15.91 -10.38
CA ASN A 812 10.34 16.97 -9.50
C ASN A 812 10.10 16.52 -8.05
N GLN A 813 10.54 15.32 -7.65
CA GLN A 813 10.47 14.83 -6.26
C GLN A 813 11.50 15.52 -5.34
N THR A 814 11.33 16.84 -5.14
CA THR A 814 12.29 17.69 -4.42
C THR A 814 11.97 17.87 -2.94
N SER A 815 10.69 17.88 -2.59
CA SER A 815 10.21 17.95 -1.20
C SER A 815 9.71 16.59 -0.71
N ASP A 816 9.45 16.51 0.58
CA ASP A 816 8.98 15.30 1.22
C ASP A 816 7.57 14.94 0.78
N ALA A 817 6.67 15.92 0.79
CA ALA A 817 5.30 15.76 0.33
C ALA A 817 5.24 15.14 -1.08
N ILE A 818 6.09 15.62 -2.01
CA ILE A 818 6.10 15.14 -3.39
C ILE A 818 6.65 13.71 -3.48
N LYS A 819 7.64 13.35 -2.66
CA LYS A 819 8.18 11.98 -2.59
C LYS A 819 7.17 10.98 -2.03
N GLU A 820 6.30 11.43 -1.12
CA GLU A 820 5.30 10.59 -0.47
C GLU A 820 3.97 10.51 -1.23
N ALA A 821 3.73 11.43 -2.18
CA ALA A 821 2.47 11.51 -2.92
C ALA A 821 2.09 10.20 -3.63
N ILE A 822 3.04 9.56 -4.32
CA ILE A 822 2.79 8.28 -5.02
C ILE A 822 2.41 7.20 -4.01
N ILE A 823 3.16 7.13 -2.91
CA ILE A 823 3.05 6.11 -1.87
C ILE A 823 1.71 6.20 -1.15
N GLY A 824 1.37 7.40 -0.66
CA GLY A 824 0.11 7.65 0.04
C GLY A 824 -1.12 7.43 -0.84
N LYS A 825 -1.06 7.87 -2.11
CA LYS A 825 -2.19 7.76 -3.05
C LYS A 825 -2.36 6.36 -3.66
N MET A 826 -1.41 5.43 -3.48
CA MET A 826 -1.57 4.03 -3.89
C MET A 826 -1.89 3.07 -2.74
N ALA A 827 -1.46 3.36 -1.51
CA ALA A 827 -1.47 2.40 -0.39
C ALA A 827 -2.84 1.72 -0.19
N ASN A 828 -3.90 2.50 -0.01
CA ASN A 828 -5.24 1.96 0.28
C ASN A 828 -5.88 1.23 -0.92
N LEU A 829 -5.38 1.43 -2.14
CA LEU A 829 -5.90 0.78 -3.35
C LEU A 829 -5.25 -0.57 -3.63
N THR A 830 -4.34 -1.00 -2.76
CA THR A 830 -3.49 -2.16 -2.98
C THR A 830 -3.53 -3.13 -1.83
N LEU A 831 -3.16 -4.37 -2.16
CA LEU A 831 -2.89 -5.44 -1.22
C LEU A 831 -1.66 -6.23 -1.65
N ILE A 832 -1.12 -6.99 -0.71
CA ILE A 832 -0.12 -8.02 -0.98
C ILE A 832 -0.66 -9.34 -0.46
N ASP A 833 -0.97 -10.24 -1.39
CA ASP A 833 -1.44 -11.58 -1.07
C ASP A 833 -1.01 -12.57 -2.15
N LYS A 834 -1.03 -13.86 -1.84
CA LYS A 834 -0.89 -14.89 -2.86
C LYS A 834 -2.12 -14.88 -3.76
N SER A 835 -1.96 -15.25 -5.03
CA SER A 835 -3.14 -15.51 -5.87
C SER A 835 -3.94 -16.64 -5.21
N THR A 836 -5.21 -16.37 -4.89
CA THR A 836 -6.12 -17.36 -4.31
C THR A 836 -7.12 -17.87 -5.33
N ILE A 837 -7.21 -17.25 -6.51
CA ILE A 837 -8.15 -17.64 -7.56
C ILE A 837 -7.38 -18.12 -8.77
N PHE A 838 -7.81 -19.26 -9.31
CA PHE A 838 -7.18 -19.88 -10.45
C PHE A 838 -8.23 -20.35 -11.45
N LYS A 839 -7.89 -20.22 -12.73
CA LYS A 839 -8.62 -20.86 -13.82
C LYS A 839 -7.77 -22.02 -14.34
N VAL A 840 -8.36 -23.21 -14.39
CA VAL A 840 -7.72 -24.41 -14.90
C VAL A 840 -8.46 -24.84 -16.15
N VAL A 841 -7.75 -24.93 -17.26
CA VAL A 841 -8.28 -25.46 -18.52
C VAL A 841 -7.66 -26.80 -18.80
N ILE A 842 -8.50 -27.79 -19.07
CA ILE A 842 -8.10 -29.19 -19.17
C ILE A 842 -8.74 -29.78 -20.42
N VAL A 843 -7.91 -30.45 -21.23
CA VAL A 843 -8.37 -31.31 -22.32
C VAL A 843 -7.95 -32.73 -22.01
N ALA A 844 -8.87 -33.67 -22.14
CA ALA A 844 -8.60 -35.08 -21.95
C ALA A 844 -9.18 -35.89 -23.11
N GLN A 845 -8.47 -36.96 -23.48
CA GLN A 845 -8.85 -37.86 -24.55
C GLN A 845 -8.76 -39.29 -24.06
N SER A 846 -9.81 -40.08 -24.29
CA SER A 846 -9.77 -41.53 -24.13
C SER A 846 -9.13 -42.14 -25.37
N ILE A 847 -8.17 -43.05 -25.16
CA ILE A 847 -7.42 -43.70 -26.23
C ILE A 847 -7.73 -45.18 -26.23
N LYS A 848 -7.85 -45.73 -27.43
CA LYS A 848 -7.75 -47.16 -27.68
C LYS A 848 -6.42 -47.43 -28.35
N ASP A 849 -5.54 -48.00 -27.55
CA ASP A 849 -4.21 -48.44 -27.95
C ASP A 849 -4.33 -49.56 -28.99
N ALA A 850 -3.90 -49.27 -30.22
CA ALA A 850 -4.01 -50.18 -31.35
C ALA A 850 -2.73 -51.01 -31.55
N GLY A 851 -1.72 -50.85 -30.70
CA GLY A 851 -0.38 -51.43 -30.83
C GLY A 851 -0.31 -52.95 -30.72
N GLY A 852 0.80 -53.51 -31.21
CA GLY A 852 1.13 -54.93 -31.05
C GLY A 852 1.59 -55.26 -29.62
N PRO A 853 1.43 -56.51 -29.13
CA PRO A 853 1.98 -56.91 -27.84
C PRO A 853 3.51 -56.77 -27.84
N TYR A 854 4.05 -56.31 -26.71
CA TYR A 854 5.50 -56.15 -26.54
C TYR A 854 6.24 -57.47 -26.79
N GLY A 855 7.22 -57.47 -27.70
CA GLY A 855 8.07 -58.63 -28.02
C GLY A 855 7.63 -59.48 -29.22
N THR A 856 6.58 -59.11 -29.95
CA THR A 856 6.26 -59.73 -31.26
C THR A 856 6.75 -58.84 -32.41
N ASP A 857 7.74 -59.30 -33.18
CA ASP A 857 8.39 -58.59 -34.30
C ASP A 857 7.52 -58.42 -35.56
N ALA A 858 6.22 -58.17 -35.42
CA ALA A 858 5.39 -57.75 -36.54
C ALA A 858 5.39 -56.21 -36.58
N PRO A 859 6.13 -55.56 -37.52
CA PRO A 859 6.11 -54.11 -37.62
C PRO A 859 4.74 -53.68 -38.14
N LEU A 860 3.86 -53.29 -37.24
CA LEU A 860 2.67 -52.53 -37.58
C LEU A 860 3.14 -51.17 -38.09
N ARG A 861 2.85 -50.92 -39.36
CA ARG A 861 3.30 -49.76 -40.13
C ARG A 861 2.08 -48.98 -40.60
N LYS A 862 2.21 -47.65 -40.64
CA LYS A 862 1.17 -46.78 -41.18
C LYS A 862 1.81 -45.73 -42.06
N ASP A 863 1.48 -45.85 -43.34
CA ASP A 863 1.76 -44.85 -44.37
C ASP A 863 0.80 -43.67 -44.14
N PHE A 864 1.36 -42.52 -43.75
CA PHE A 864 0.62 -41.32 -43.42
C PHE A 864 0.38 -40.41 -44.62
N ASN A 865 1.31 -40.38 -45.58
CA ASN A 865 1.25 -39.52 -46.77
C ASN A 865 0.58 -40.23 -47.98
N ALA A 866 0.27 -41.52 -47.84
CA ALA A 866 -0.33 -42.41 -48.82
C ALA A 866 0.52 -42.58 -50.11
N ASP A 867 1.84 -42.45 -50.00
CA ASP A 867 2.77 -42.59 -51.13
C ASP A 867 3.19 -44.04 -51.41
N GLY A 868 2.81 -44.97 -50.54
CA GLY A 868 3.11 -46.39 -50.65
C GLY A 868 4.43 -46.83 -50.00
N ASP A 869 5.21 -45.91 -49.43
CA ASP A 869 6.29 -46.18 -48.47
C ASP A 869 5.74 -46.11 -47.04
N SER A 870 6.42 -46.78 -46.10
CA SER A 870 6.06 -46.78 -44.68
C SER A 870 7.27 -46.49 -43.78
N VAL A 871 8.33 -45.93 -44.38
CA VAL A 871 9.65 -45.67 -43.77
C VAL A 871 10.19 -44.33 -44.26
N ASP A 872 9.34 -43.31 -44.28
CA ASP A 872 9.76 -41.96 -44.60
C ASP A 872 9.43 -40.99 -43.45
N SER A 873 9.49 -39.70 -43.74
CA SER A 873 9.16 -38.68 -42.76
C SER A 873 8.31 -37.60 -43.40
N ILE A 874 7.26 -37.21 -42.68
CA ILE A 874 6.43 -36.08 -43.04
C ILE A 874 7.23 -34.80 -42.82
N SER A 875 7.56 -34.12 -43.92
CA SER A 875 8.21 -32.81 -43.88
C SER A 875 7.23 -31.75 -43.36
N SER A 876 7.75 -30.64 -42.82
CA SER A 876 6.95 -29.47 -42.42
C SER A 876 6.12 -28.85 -43.56
N SER A 877 6.35 -29.25 -44.81
CA SER A 877 5.60 -28.78 -45.99
C SER A 877 4.35 -29.62 -46.30
N ASP A 878 4.20 -30.81 -45.72
CA ASP A 878 3.03 -31.67 -45.92
C ASP A 878 1.88 -31.28 -44.97
N THR A 879 1.23 -30.20 -45.35
CA THR A 879 0.18 -29.55 -44.55
C THR A 879 -1.03 -30.44 -44.29
N ALA A 880 -1.37 -31.36 -45.20
CA ALA A 880 -2.54 -32.22 -45.09
C ALA A 880 -2.30 -33.36 -44.07
N ALA A 881 -1.11 -33.98 -44.11
CA ALA A 881 -0.74 -35.01 -43.15
C ALA A 881 -0.60 -34.42 -41.73
N LEU A 882 0.03 -33.25 -41.59
CA LEU A 882 0.17 -32.57 -40.29
C LEU A 882 -1.16 -32.13 -39.68
N LEU A 883 -2.14 -31.73 -40.51
CA LEU A 883 -3.49 -31.41 -40.04
C LEU A 883 -4.21 -32.65 -39.51
N LYS A 884 -4.13 -33.76 -40.24
CA LYS A 884 -4.75 -35.04 -39.87
C LYS A 884 -4.15 -35.63 -38.59
N LEU A 885 -2.84 -35.45 -38.39
CA LEU A 885 -2.12 -35.87 -37.18
C LEU A 885 -2.28 -34.90 -36.01
N GLY A 886 -2.94 -33.76 -36.20
CA GLY A 886 -3.19 -32.78 -35.14
C GLY A 886 -2.00 -31.88 -34.79
N TYR A 887 -0.93 -31.86 -35.58
CA TYR A 887 0.21 -30.97 -35.37
C TYR A 887 0.01 -29.58 -35.97
N ARG A 888 -1.01 -29.40 -36.80
CA ARG A 888 -1.44 -28.11 -37.33
C ARG A 888 -2.85 -27.79 -36.88
N ASP A 889 -3.07 -26.54 -36.48
CA ASP A 889 -4.40 -26.02 -36.17
C ASP A 889 -5.17 -25.76 -37.49
N PRO A 890 -6.38 -26.33 -37.69
CA PRO A 890 -7.21 -26.09 -38.88
C PRO A 890 -7.61 -24.63 -39.07
N THR A 891 -7.56 -23.81 -38.02
CA THR A 891 -8.06 -22.43 -37.99
C THR A 891 -6.96 -21.38 -38.11
N SER A 892 -5.68 -21.78 -38.05
CA SER A 892 -4.54 -20.85 -38.04
C SER A 892 -3.91 -20.66 -39.43
N LEU A 893 -3.72 -19.40 -39.83
CA LEU A 893 -3.07 -18.99 -41.09
C LEU A 893 -1.54 -18.92 -40.99
N THR A 894 -0.95 -19.02 -39.79
CA THR A 894 0.51 -18.95 -39.59
C THR A 894 1.16 -20.33 -39.72
N ASN A 895 2.25 -20.43 -40.49
CA ASN A 895 3.04 -21.66 -40.61
C ASN A 895 3.90 -21.83 -39.36
N TYR A 896 3.52 -22.75 -38.46
CA TYR A 896 4.36 -23.11 -37.31
C TYR A 896 5.56 -23.95 -37.76
N THR A 897 6.68 -23.83 -37.06
CA THR A 897 7.82 -24.74 -37.20
C THR A 897 7.43 -26.08 -36.59
N VAL A 898 6.95 -27.00 -37.42
CA VAL A 898 6.59 -28.37 -37.01
C VAL A 898 7.81 -29.29 -37.18
N PRO A 899 8.15 -30.15 -36.21
CA PRO A 899 9.23 -31.10 -36.31
C PRO A 899 8.91 -32.11 -37.40
N THR A 900 9.97 -32.63 -38.02
CA THR A 900 9.86 -33.76 -38.93
C THR A 900 9.29 -34.97 -38.16
N ILE A 901 8.14 -35.47 -38.61
CA ILE A 901 7.47 -36.61 -37.97
C ILE A 901 7.79 -37.85 -38.79
N GLY A 902 8.52 -38.79 -38.19
CA GLY A 902 8.78 -40.09 -38.80
C GLY A 902 7.53 -40.97 -38.74
N GLU A 903 7.31 -41.77 -39.79
CA GLU A 903 6.25 -42.76 -39.78
C GLU A 903 6.55 -43.89 -38.76
N PRO A 904 5.57 -44.34 -37.98
CA PRO A 904 5.80 -45.33 -36.94
C PRO A 904 6.02 -46.71 -37.58
N THR A 905 7.21 -47.25 -37.38
CA THR A 905 7.65 -48.54 -37.95
C THR A 905 7.53 -49.71 -36.97
N ASN A 906 7.11 -49.45 -35.73
CA ASN A 906 7.10 -50.41 -34.61
C ASN A 906 6.08 -49.99 -33.54
N CYS A 907 4.79 -49.92 -33.93
CA CYS A 907 3.70 -49.51 -33.04
C CYS A 907 3.47 -50.56 -31.93
N ARG A 908 3.49 -50.15 -30.66
CA ARG A 908 3.52 -51.06 -29.50
C ARG A 908 2.56 -50.60 -28.41
N LYS A 909 1.91 -51.56 -27.76
CA LYS A 909 1.10 -51.27 -26.57
C LYS A 909 1.90 -50.53 -25.49
N GLY A 910 1.29 -49.50 -24.92
CA GLY A 910 1.87 -48.63 -23.90
C GLY A 910 2.63 -47.42 -24.46
N ARG A 911 2.74 -47.29 -25.80
CA ARG A 911 3.33 -46.12 -26.46
C ARG A 911 2.27 -45.43 -27.30
N TYR A 912 2.18 -44.10 -27.21
CA TYR A 912 1.28 -43.33 -28.05
C TYR A 912 1.88 -43.16 -29.43
N GLU A 913 1.15 -43.63 -30.43
CA GLU A 913 1.52 -43.49 -31.83
C GLU A 913 0.49 -42.60 -32.55
N ALA A 914 0.90 -41.34 -32.77
CA ALA A 914 0.06 -40.33 -33.42
C ALA A 914 -0.52 -40.86 -34.73
N GLY A 915 -1.84 -40.76 -34.88
CA GLY A 915 -2.55 -41.23 -36.05
C GLY A 915 -2.67 -42.76 -36.19
N PHE A 916 -1.98 -43.58 -35.38
CA PHE A 916 -2.18 -45.03 -35.32
C PHE A 916 -3.20 -45.40 -34.24
N ASP A 917 -3.04 -44.85 -33.04
CA ASP A 917 -3.99 -45.01 -31.95
C ASP A 917 -5.32 -44.30 -32.21
N GLU A 918 -6.41 -44.89 -31.72
CA GLU A 918 -7.76 -44.37 -31.94
C GLU A 918 -8.22 -43.51 -30.75
N ILE A 919 -8.57 -42.25 -31.02
CA ILE A 919 -9.20 -41.37 -30.03
C ILE A 919 -10.70 -41.69 -30.01
N ASN A 920 -11.16 -42.32 -28.92
CA ASN A 920 -12.54 -42.80 -28.77
C ASN A 920 -13.49 -41.73 -28.21
N GLY A 921 -12.95 -40.65 -27.66
CA GLY A 921 -13.70 -39.62 -26.97
C GLY A 921 -12.77 -38.54 -26.45
N GLU A 922 -13.29 -37.32 -26.38
CA GLU A 922 -12.59 -36.15 -25.89
C GLU A 922 -13.52 -35.38 -24.96
N GLN A 923 -12.94 -34.78 -23.92
CA GLN A 923 -13.64 -33.86 -23.03
C GLN A 923 -12.73 -32.68 -22.71
N LYS A 924 -13.29 -31.47 -22.87
CA LYS A 924 -12.69 -30.22 -22.39
C LYS A 924 -13.48 -29.73 -21.18
N ILE A 925 -12.77 -29.32 -20.13
CA ILE A 925 -13.36 -28.71 -18.94
C ILE A 925 -12.60 -27.44 -18.56
N ILE A 926 -13.35 -26.47 -18.05
CA ILE A 926 -12.82 -25.24 -17.48
C ILE A 926 -13.33 -25.15 -16.06
N VAL A 927 -12.41 -24.95 -15.14
CA VAL A 927 -12.73 -24.91 -13.72
C VAL A 927 -12.14 -23.64 -13.12
N THR A 928 -12.98 -22.82 -12.51
CA THR A 928 -12.50 -21.72 -11.67
C THR A 928 -12.50 -22.21 -10.23
N ILE A 929 -11.36 -22.15 -9.58
CA ILE A 929 -11.18 -22.62 -8.20
C ILE A 929 -10.64 -21.49 -7.32
N LYS A 930 -10.95 -21.56 -6.03
CA LYS A 930 -10.44 -20.67 -5.00
C LYS A 930 -9.71 -21.48 -3.94
N TYR A 931 -8.51 -21.05 -3.56
CA TYR A 931 -7.86 -21.47 -2.34
C TYR A 931 -8.27 -20.53 -1.20
N ASP A 932 -8.89 -21.09 -0.17
CA ASP A 932 -9.14 -20.37 1.07
C ASP A 932 -7.89 -20.45 1.94
N THR A 933 -7.24 -19.30 2.13
CA THR A 933 -6.02 -19.18 2.96
C THR A 933 -6.29 -19.39 4.43
N THR A 934 -7.53 -19.18 4.87
CA THR A 934 -8.00 -19.55 6.20
C THR A 934 -8.15 -21.07 6.20
N THR A 935 -9.19 -21.68 5.66
CA THR A 935 -9.38 -23.15 5.86
C THR A 935 -8.34 -24.08 5.19
N SER A 936 -7.42 -23.56 4.37
CA SER A 936 -6.46 -24.32 3.55
C SER A 936 -7.16 -25.31 2.61
N LYS A 937 -8.36 -24.95 2.15
CA LYS A 937 -9.21 -25.78 1.29
C LYS A 937 -9.38 -25.14 -0.08
N TRP A 938 -9.46 -26.00 -1.09
CA TRP A 938 -9.83 -25.63 -2.44
C TRP A 938 -11.35 -25.74 -2.61
N THR A 939 -11.96 -24.68 -3.13
CA THR A 939 -13.39 -24.63 -3.47
C THR A 939 -13.54 -24.43 -4.96
N ILE A 940 -14.38 -25.23 -5.61
CA ILE A 940 -14.74 -25.03 -7.02
C ILE A 940 -15.82 -23.95 -7.06
N LEU A 941 -15.51 -22.83 -7.72
CA LEU A 941 -16.44 -21.71 -7.91
C LEU A 941 -17.30 -21.91 -9.17
N ASN A 942 -16.67 -22.40 -10.24
CA ASN A 942 -17.36 -22.70 -11.49
C ASN A 942 -16.78 -23.97 -12.12
N TYR A 943 -17.65 -24.81 -12.69
CA TYR A 943 -17.29 -26.02 -13.43
C TYR A 943 -18.05 -26.04 -14.74
N GLU A 944 -17.33 -25.92 -15.84
CA GLU A 944 -17.91 -25.80 -17.17
C GLU A 944 -17.42 -26.92 -18.08
N LEU A 945 -18.35 -27.52 -18.81
CA LEU A 945 -18.09 -28.53 -19.84
C LEU A 945 -18.15 -27.83 -21.19
N VAL A 946 -17.01 -27.73 -21.85
CA VAL A 946 -16.94 -27.11 -23.18
C VAL A 946 -17.14 -28.21 -24.22
N SER A 947 -18.24 -28.13 -24.96
CA SER A 947 -18.44 -28.95 -26.16
C SER A 947 -17.77 -28.26 -27.36
N GLU A 948 -16.90 -28.97 -28.08
CA GLU A 948 -16.44 -28.55 -29.41
C GLU A 948 -17.55 -28.66 -30.46
#